data_AF-A0A850BLQ3-F1
#
_entry.id   AF-A0A850BLQ3-F1
#
_cell.length_a   1.000
_cell.length_b   1.000
_cell.length_c   1.000
_cell.angle_alpha   90.00
_cell.angle_beta   90.00
_cell.angle_gamma   90.00
#
_symmetry.space_group_name_H-M   'P 1'
#
loop_
_entity.id
_entity.type
_entity.pdbx_description
1 polymer ?
#
loop_
_entity_poly.entity_id
_entity_poly.type
_entity_poly.pdbx_seq_one_letter_code
_entity_poly.pdbx_strand_id
1 'polypeptide(L)'
;MSNADFTFACEGVSGGADPWGVLRVARLHGREALSGLYRYELVLLAPHGEPAMADLAGKRCSLRIATLSVPVLKTVHGIVVEAEEIASLPEGRTIRLVIMPPWARSRHRKRCRIFLDKTLRQIIESVLLGDPLMQKTGAGAPAPDLGGSDFSPANEAFAWRIEDTSRLDNKRIRSYVVQYNESDFAFVSRLLEEEGIAYHFENGADTSLLVFSDSDAGRPRLEPDLVGAGIDGREIRTFFSAARLRPEAAMLGDYNWKQPGLDLTARAGAKGADLFEQVYPGGYPDEASQGKLLATAIADRYKTEAKTAHGEGFLRVLSAGTIVQLEHKKARLEGEYLVSALEVRGEQAGVLKSGAPADAGEPFVARFECARRGENGSPAESRFRPARTTPKPRIIGSQTAVVTAEPGASGAEINVGGPDGIDIGCVRLRFHWDTDAARLAKEPSSLWVRVSESTAGSGMGGVWHPRVGTEVIVEFEGGDPDRPIVVGRVYNGLNRPHKGGSPVHSTLKSNASPGGAVHNEITFDDSSGAELIYTNAGKDMETDVGNNRLETVGTDSLMKVGANDTENIGANCTVEIGVNDTLTIGANDTVKIGGNCSTDIGSNSLTIIGGNESKKVGANQTITIGATHTELVGGNVTEEIGGTLTTTVAAAEFETVGGNRKTDIAGAHTQSFGAAHLKLVGGNRELTCVDLTTNVGAAALRIIGGSVSTEVACSQTLNAGGGAIYLAPTYKATDPSRSDTDGFKLSATGISTTLGGVELSATGISTSTTGLSVGFAGAALTFAAFEIQSIGFKTRIDGGHMQFNGIKGRIGVIIKI
;
A
#
# COMPACT_ATOMS: atom_id res chain seq x y z
N MET A 1 -58.66 -57.15 32.82
CA MET A 1 -57.93 -55.86 32.93
C MET A 1 -58.57 -55.06 34.05
N SER A 2 -57.82 -54.19 34.72
CA SER A 2 -58.38 -53.26 35.72
C SER A 2 -59.24 -52.20 35.02
N ASN A 3 -60.35 -51.80 35.64
CA ASN A 3 -61.29 -50.83 35.08
C ASN A 3 -60.83 -49.38 35.38
N ALA A 4 -59.57 -49.08 35.09
CA ALA A 4 -58.91 -47.81 35.38
C ALA A 4 -58.96 -46.88 34.16
N ASP A 5 -59.32 -45.61 34.40
CA ASP A 5 -59.35 -44.58 33.36
C ASP A 5 -57.94 -44.05 33.05
N PHE A 6 -57.04 -44.07 34.03
CA PHE A 6 -55.67 -43.60 33.91
C PHE A 6 -54.69 -44.66 34.41
N THR A 7 -53.69 -45.02 33.59
CA THR A 7 -52.60 -45.94 33.96
C THR A 7 -51.24 -45.36 33.60
N PHE A 8 -50.19 -45.74 34.32
CA PHE A 8 -48.86 -45.14 34.18
C PHE A 8 -47.75 -46.19 34.33
N ALA A 9 -46.75 -46.12 33.47
CA ALA A 9 -45.56 -46.97 33.49
C ALA A 9 -44.28 -46.15 33.26
N CYS A 10 -43.17 -46.58 33.84
CA CYS A 10 -41.91 -45.84 33.86
C CYS A 10 -40.67 -46.75 33.78
N GLU A 11 -39.64 -46.28 33.08
CA GLU A 11 -38.40 -46.99 32.80
C GLU A 11 -37.62 -47.34 34.09
N GLY A 12 -37.46 -48.64 34.36
CA GLY A 12 -36.80 -49.13 35.57
C GLY A 12 -37.72 -49.30 36.79
N VAL A 13 -39.04 -49.15 36.62
CA VAL A 13 -40.03 -49.46 37.66
C VAL A 13 -40.75 -50.77 37.31
N SER A 14 -40.37 -51.88 37.94
CA SER A 14 -40.80 -53.24 37.53
C SER A 14 -41.52 -54.01 38.63
N GLY A 15 -42.85 -54.03 38.60
CA GLY A 15 -43.70 -54.78 39.54
C GLY A 15 -44.02 -56.23 39.11
N GLY A 16 -43.10 -56.91 38.43
CA GLY A 16 -43.35 -58.23 37.85
C GLY A 16 -44.16 -58.17 36.55
N ALA A 17 -45.31 -58.85 36.50
CA ALA A 17 -46.06 -59.12 35.27
C ALA A 17 -47.01 -58.00 34.80
N ASP A 18 -47.11 -56.87 35.52
CA ASP A 18 -47.91 -55.71 35.12
C ASP A 18 -47.12 -54.41 35.40
N PRO A 19 -46.47 -53.81 34.40
CA PRO A 19 -45.73 -52.55 34.56
C PRO A 19 -46.63 -51.31 34.67
N TRP A 20 -47.93 -51.42 34.36
CA TRP A 20 -48.90 -50.32 34.38
C TRP A 20 -49.69 -50.25 35.70
N GLY A 21 -49.69 -51.33 36.49
CA GLY A 21 -50.35 -51.44 37.79
C GLY A 21 -49.49 -51.05 39.01
N VAL A 22 -48.19 -50.79 38.82
CA VAL A 22 -47.19 -50.57 39.89
C VAL A 22 -47.37 -49.22 40.58
N LEU A 23 -47.44 -48.15 39.79
CA LEU A 23 -47.65 -46.77 40.24
C LEU A 23 -49.03 -46.32 39.79
N ARG A 24 -49.99 -46.32 40.72
CA ARG A 24 -51.40 -46.12 40.40
C ARG A 24 -51.72 -44.64 40.33
N VAL A 25 -52.15 -44.16 39.17
CA VAL A 25 -52.58 -42.76 39.01
C VAL A 25 -53.77 -42.49 39.94
N ALA A 26 -53.62 -41.52 40.83
CA ALA A 26 -54.70 -41.02 41.69
C ALA A 26 -55.29 -39.72 41.13
N ARG A 27 -54.44 -38.79 40.68
CA ARG A 27 -54.84 -37.55 40.02
C ARG A 27 -53.88 -37.20 38.89
N LEU A 28 -54.37 -36.51 37.87
CA LEU A 28 -53.57 -35.88 36.83
C LEU A 28 -54.00 -34.42 36.62
N HIS A 29 -53.03 -33.55 36.37
CA HIS A 29 -53.24 -32.18 35.89
C HIS A 29 -52.27 -31.93 34.72
N GLY A 30 -52.81 -31.96 33.50
CA GLY A 30 -52.06 -31.74 32.26
C GLY A 30 -52.24 -30.35 31.70
N ARG A 31 -51.20 -29.84 31.05
CA ARG A 31 -51.22 -28.64 30.20
C ARG A 31 -50.47 -28.92 28.90
N GLU A 32 -51.13 -28.65 27.78
CA GLU A 32 -50.57 -28.75 26.43
C GLU A 32 -50.81 -27.44 25.65
N ALA A 33 -49.89 -27.06 24.77
CA ALA A 33 -50.05 -25.90 23.89
C ALA A 33 -49.28 -26.08 22.58
N LEU A 34 -49.81 -25.51 21.49
CA LEU A 34 -49.06 -25.31 20.27
C LEU A 34 -47.82 -24.45 20.57
N SER A 35 -46.66 -24.94 20.14
CA SER A 35 -45.34 -24.37 20.41
C SER A 35 -44.99 -24.22 21.89
N GLY A 36 -45.57 -25.08 22.73
CA GLY A 36 -45.16 -25.29 24.12
C GLY A 36 -44.77 -26.73 24.40
N LEU A 37 -43.83 -26.96 25.32
CA LEU A 37 -43.62 -28.29 25.89
C LEU A 37 -44.77 -28.60 26.85
N TYR A 38 -45.48 -29.71 26.67
CA TYR A 38 -46.51 -30.12 27.61
C TYR A 38 -45.94 -30.44 29.00
N ARG A 39 -46.76 -30.27 30.03
CA ARG A 39 -46.44 -30.63 31.42
C ARG A 39 -47.64 -31.35 32.01
N TYR A 40 -47.43 -32.56 32.51
CA TYR A 40 -48.42 -33.33 33.25
C TYR A 40 -47.91 -33.57 34.66
N GLU A 41 -48.62 -33.03 35.65
CA GLU A 41 -48.38 -33.26 37.06
C GLU A 41 -49.28 -34.41 37.52
N LEU A 42 -48.67 -35.49 37.99
CA LEU A 42 -49.32 -36.75 38.35
C LEU A 42 -49.14 -37.02 39.84
N VAL A 43 -50.25 -37.26 40.53
CA VAL A 43 -50.24 -37.82 41.88
C VAL A 43 -50.44 -39.32 41.75
N LEU A 44 -49.46 -40.11 42.19
CA LEU A 44 -49.42 -41.56 42.07
C LEU A 44 -49.36 -42.21 43.46
N LEU A 45 -50.02 -43.35 43.63
CA LEU A 45 -49.88 -44.23 44.79
C LEU A 45 -48.92 -45.37 44.47
N ALA A 46 -47.89 -45.53 45.30
CA ALA A 46 -46.93 -46.64 45.30
C ALA A 46 -47.25 -47.59 46.48
N PRO A 47 -47.91 -48.74 46.26
CA PRO A 47 -48.41 -49.59 47.35
C PRO A 47 -47.31 -50.32 48.14
N HIS A 48 -46.18 -50.59 47.50
CA HIS A 48 -45.04 -51.32 48.06
C HIS A 48 -43.72 -50.58 47.77
N GLY A 49 -42.67 -50.90 48.53
CA GLY A 49 -41.50 -50.04 48.72
C GLY A 49 -40.47 -50.02 47.58
N GLU A 50 -40.79 -49.33 46.48
CA GLU A 50 -39.86 -48.95 45.40
C GLU A 50 -40.37 -47.68 44.69
N PRO A 51 -39.56 -46.98 43.86
CA PRO A 51 -38.10 -46.79 43.97
C PRO A 51 -37.79 -45.55 44.85
N ALA A 52 -36.56 -45.01 44.81
CA ALA A 52 -36.27 -43.68 45.36
C ALA A 52 -36.56 -42.57 44.32
N MET A 53 -36.89 -41.36 44.78
CA MET A 53 -37.28 -40.25 43.89
C MET A 53 -36.14 -39.81 42.95
N ALA A 54 -34.88 -39.95 43.39
CA ALA A 54 -33.71 -39.67 42.57
C ALA A 54 -33.58 -40.63 41.37
N ASP A 55 -34.00 -41.88 41.52
CA ASP A 55 -33.90 -42.91 40.46
C ASP A 55 -34.94 -42.71 39.36
N LEU A 56 -36.01 -41.96 39.63
CA LEU A 56 -37.07 -41.63 38.67
C LEU A 56 -36.68 -40.45 37.77
N ALA A 57 -35.84 -39.53 38.24
CA ALA A 57 -35.49 -38.33 37.50
C ALA A 57 -34.80 -38.67 36.15
N GLY A 58 -35.32 -38.11 35.06
CA GLY A 58 -34.84 -38.36 33.70
C GLY A 58 -35.29 -39.69 33.08
N LYS A 59 -35.98 -40.59 33.81
CA LYS A 59 -36.54 -41.82 33.25
C LYS A 59 -37.64 -41.52 32.26
N ARG A 60 -37.72 -42.33 31.19
CA ARG A 60 -38.81 -42.28 30.22
C ARG A 60 -40.06 -42.94 30.80
N CYS A 61 -41.23 -42.45 30.43
CA CYS A 61 -42.51 -42.89 31.00
C CYS A 61 -43.67 -42.68 30.02
N SER A 62 -44.78 -43.37 30.28
CA SER A 62 -46.03 -43.22 29.54
C SER A 62 -47.21 -43.15 30.50
N LEU A 63 -48.06 -42.14 30.33
CA LEU A 63 -49.41 -42.06 30.88
C LEU A 63 -50.40 -42.51 29.79
N ARG A 64 -51.32 -43.42 30.11
CA ARG A 64 -52.46 -43.79 29.26
C ARG A 64 -53.74 -43.22 29.85
N ILE A 65 -54.61 -42.68 28.99
CA ILE A 65 -55.92 -42.12 29.33
C ILE A 65 -56.97 -42.84 28.46
N ALA A 66 -57.88 -43.58 29.09
CA ALA A 66 -59.02 -44.23 28.43
C ALA A 66 -59.98 -43.16 27.89
N THR A 67 -60.11 -43.04 26.57
CA THR A 67 -60.78 -41.88 25.95
C THR A 67 -62.30 -41.92 26.02
N LEU A 68 -62.88 -43.11 26.23
CA LEU A 68 -64.30 -43.41 26.01
C LEU A 68 -64.74 -43.14 24.54
N SER A 69 -63.81 -43.19 23.59
CA SER A 69 -64.04 -42.91 22.17
C SER A 69 -63.03 -43.64 21.27
N VAL A 70 -62.86 -43.17 20.03
CA VAL A 70 -61.81 -43.60 19.10
C VAL A 70 -60.74 -42.49 18.98
N PRO A 71 -59.42 -42.83 19.04
CA PRO A 71 -58.85 -44.09 19.50
C PRO A 71 -59.14 -44.35 20.98
N VAL A 72 -59.15 -45.62 21.42
CA VAL A 72 -59.57 -46.03 22.78
C VAL A 72 -58.66 -45.52 23.90
N LEU A 73 -57.41 -45.20 23.57
CA LEU A 73 -56.43 -44.60 24.48
C LEU A 73 -55.87 -43.32 23.87
N LYS A 74 -55.75 -42.27 24.69
CA LYS A 74 -54.78 -41.19 24.48
C LYS A 74 -53.56 -41.52 25.33
N THR A 75 -52.42 -41.68 24.68
CA THR A 75 -51.14 -41.87 25.38
C THR A 75 -50.38 -40.54 25.45
N VAL A 76 -49.72 -40.30 26.57
CA VAL A 76 -48.82 -39.17 26.82
C VAL A 76 -47.50 -39.76 27.27
N HIS A 77 -46.58 -39.90 26.33
CA HIS A 77 -45.19 -40.25 26.62
C HIS A 77 -44.49 -39.08 27.33
N GLY A 78 -43.27 -39.31 27.81
CA GLY A 78 -42.43 -38.24 28.33
C GLY A 78 -41.21 -38.73 29.07
N ILE A 79 -40.57 -37.78 29.75
CA ILE A 79 -39.59 -38.02 30.79
C ILE A 79 -40.08 -37.41 32.11
N VAL A 80 -39.72 -38.04 33.23
CA VAL A 80 -39.91 -37.46 34.57
C VAL A 80 -38.88 -36.34 34.76
N VAL A 81 -39.34 -35.10 34.96
CA VAL A 81 -38.47 -33.93 35.20
C VAL A 81 -38.39 -33.53 36.67
N GLU A 82 -39.44 -33.81 37.45
CA GLU A 82 -39.51 -33.62 38.90
C GLU A 82 -40.15 -34.86 39.52
N ALA A 83 -39.63 -35.31 40.67
CA ALA A 83 -40.13 -36.44 41.44
C ALA A 83 -40.02 -36.14 42.94
N GLU A 84 -41.11 -36.34 43.68
CA GLU A 84 -41.26 -35.94 45.08
C GLU A 84 -42.16 -36.92 45.83
N GLU A 85 -41.82 -37.27 47.08
CA GLU A 85 -42.73 -38.01 47.96
C GLU A 85 -43.52 -37.00 48.79
N ILE A 86 -44.86 -36.98 48.62
CA ILE A 86 -45.73 -35.92 49.18
C ILE A 86 -46.54 -36.36 50.40
N ALA A 87 -46.77 -37.66 50.58
CA ALA A 87 -47.41 -38.21 51.77
C ALA A 87 -47.11 -39.72 51.92
N SER A 88 -47.15 -40.22 53.14
CA SER A 88 -47.24 -41.67 53.43
C SER A 88 -48.61 -41.97 54.04
N LEU A 89 -49.34 -42.90 53.44
CA LEU A 89 -50.72 -43.28 53.80
C LEU A 89 -50.80 -44.78 54.11
N PRO A 90 -51.85 -45.26 54.81
CA PRO A 90 -52.05 -46.69 55.07
C PRO A 90 -52.09 -47.57 53.80
N GLU A 91 -52.53 -47.01 52.68
CA GLU A 91 -52.57 -47.67 51.36
C GLU A 91 -51.25 -47.62 50.56
N GLY A 92 -50.22 -46.90 51.04
CA GLY A 92 -48.92 -46.78 50.37
C GLY A 92 -48.31 -45.36 50.41
N ARG A 93 -47.16 -45.19 49.74
CA ARG A 93 -46.53 -43.88 49.58
C ARG A 93 -47.20 -43.13 48.44
N THR A 94 -47.54 -41.86 48.65
CA THR A 94 -48.07 -40.96 47.62
C THR A 94 -46.93 -40.11 47.07
N ILE A 95 -46.69 -40.20 45.77
CA ILE A 95 -45.62 -39.47 45.08
C ILE A 95 -46.22 -38.51 44.06
N ARG A 96 -45.58 -37.34 43.90
CA ARG A 96 -45.82 -36.42 42.80
C ARG A 96 -44.73 -36.62 41.76
N LEU A 97 -45.11 -37.00 40.54
CA LEU A 97 -44.23 -36.97 39.37
C LEU A 97 -44.69 -35.86 38.42
N VAL A 98 -43.73 -35.21 37.78
CA VAL A 98 -44.00 -34.29 36.67
C VAL A 98 -43.38 -34.87 35.42
N ILE A 99 -44.20 -35.07 34.40
CA ILE A 99 -43.75 -35.56 33.09
C ILE A 99 -43.85 -34.46 32.03
N MET A 100 -42.85 -34.42 31.16
CA MET A 100 -42.71 -33.47 30.04
C MET A 100 -42.25 -34.21 28.78
N PRO A 101 -42.44 -33.66 27.56
CA PRO A 101 -41.96 -34.33 26.34
C PRO A 101 -40.46 -34.57 26.42
N PRO A 102 -39.92 -35.63 25.78
CA PRO A 102 -38.50 -35.96 25.88
C PRO A 102 -37.55 -34.84 25.44
N TRP A 103 -38.00 -34.01 24.48
CA TRP A 103 -37.28 -32.79 24.05
C TRP A 103 -37.00 -31.79 25.20
N ALA A 104 -37.69 -31.88 26.35
CA ALA A 104 -37.40 -31.07 27.53
C ALA A 104 -35.94 -31.18 28.02
N ARG A 105 -35.23 -32.29 27.78
CA ARG A 105 -33.78 -32.43 28.08
C ARG A 105 -32.95 -31.32 27.44
N SER A 106 -33.35 -30.81 26.27
CA SER A 106 -32.67 -29.73 25.56
C SER A 106 -32.64 -28.39 26.35
N ARG A 107 -33.49 -28.21 27.37
CA ARG A 107 -33.44 -27.06 28.30
C ARG A 107 -32.17 -27.07 29.16
N HIS A 108 -31.63 -28.25 29.47
CA HIS A 108 -30.48 -28.43 30.36
C HIS A 108 -29.13 -28.37 29.61
N ARG A 109 -29.15 -28.35 28.27
CA ARG A 109 -27.95 -28.26 27.43
C ARG A 109 -27.78 -26.82 26.96
N LYS A 110 -26.93 -26.04 27.63
CA LYS A 110 -26.51 -24.70 27.18
C LYS A 110 -25.18 -24.76 26.45
N ARG A 111 -25.04 -24.03 25.35
CA ARG A 111 -23.87 -24.07 24.46
C ARG A 111 -23.60 -22.71 23.82
N CYS A 112 -22.36 -22.51 23.38
CA CYS A 112 -21.99 -21.47 22.42
C CYS A 112 -21.50 -22.15 21.13
N ARG A 113 -22.07 -21.80 19.98
CA ARG A 113 -21.80 -22.45 18.67
C ARG A 113 -22.01 -21.48 17.51
N ILE A 114 -21.27 -21.72 16.42
CA ILE A 114 -21.44 -21.04 15.13
C ILE A 114 -21.94 -22.05 14.09
N PHE A 115 -23.01 -21.69 13.38
CA PHE A 115 -23.47 -22.37 12.18
C PHE A 115 -23.20 -21.44 10.98
N LEU A 116 -22.33 -21.89 10.07
CA LEU A 116 -21.93 -21.14 8.88
C LEU A 116 -22.43 -21.84 7.60
N ASP A 117 -23.06 -21.07 6.72
CA ASP A 117 -23.57 -21.48 5.40
C ASP A 117 -24.53 -22.69 5.43
N LYS A 118 -25.22 -22.90 6.55
CA LYS A 118 -26.22 -23.96 6.74
C LYS A 118 -27.62 -23.48 6.40
N THR A 119 -28.51 -24.39 5.99
CA THR A 119 -29.95 -24.10 5.96
C THR A 119 -30.52 -24.13 7.38
N LEU A 120 -31.64 -23.45 7.63
CA LEU A 120 -32.28 -23.50 8.95
C LEU A 120 -32.67 -24.93 9.34
N ARG A 121 -33.09 -25.75 8.37
CA ARG A 121 -33.35 -27.18 8.58
C ARG A 121 -32.11 -27.88 9.14
N GLN A 122 -30.94 -27.69 8.51
CA GLN A 122 -29.68 -28.30 8.95
C GLN A 122 -29.27 -27.85 10.36
N ILE A 123 -29.50 -26.58 10.71
CA ILE A 123 -29.23 -26.01 12.04
C ILE A 123 -30.09 -26.70 13.11
N ILE A 124 -31.41 -26.73 12.90
CA ILE A 124 -32.36 -27.32 13.86
C ILE A 124 -32.14 -28.84 13.98
N GLU A 125 -31.95 -29.54 12.86
CA GLU A 125 -31.65 -30.98 12.86
C GLU A 125 -30.34 -31.31 13.58
N SER A 126 -29.28 -30.50 13.41
CA SER A 126 -28.01 -30.67 14.12
C SER A 126 -28.15 -30.52 15.64
N VAL A 127 -29.05 -29.64 16.12
CA VAL A 127 -29.27 -29.42 17.55
C VAL A 127 -30.18 -30.50 18.16
N LEU A 128 -31.20 -30.95 17.43
CA LEU A 128 -32.08 -32.04 17.85
C LEU A 128 -31.34 -33.38 17.91
N LEU A 129 -30.62 -33.76 16.84
CA LEU A 129 -29.77 -34.96 16.76
C LEU A 129 -28.52 -34.86 17.65
N GLY A 130 -28.31 -33.72 18.30
CA GLY A 130 -27.40 -33.56 19.44
C GLY A 130 -27.91 -34.20 20.74
N ASP A 131 -29.11 -34.79 20.74
CA ASP A 131 -29.56 -35.79 21.72
C ASP A 131 -29.43 -37.21 21.14
N PRO A 132 -28.76 -38.16 21.82
CA PRO A 132 -28.56 -39.52 21.30
C PRO A 132 -29.83 -40.36 21.25
N LEU A 133 -30.93 -39.95 21.89
CA LEU A 133 -32.22 -40.64 21.82
C LEU A 133 -33.16 -40.08 20.74
N MET A 134 -32.92 -38.84 20.29
CA MET A 134 -33.80 -38.13 19.35
C MET A 134 -33.46 -38.49 17.90
N GLN A 135 -34.47 -38.95 17.14
CA GLN A 135 -34.29 -39.42 15.76
C GLN A 135 -35.12 -38.61 14.76
N LYS A 136 -34.66 -38.52 13.52
CA LYS A 136 -35.44 -37.95 12.41
C LYS A 136 -36.27 -39.05 11.77
N THR A 137 -37.58 -38.84 11.63
CA THR A 137 -38.50 -39.80 10.98
C THR A 137 -39.27 -39.16 9.81
N GLY A 138 -40.09 -39.97 9.13
CA GLY A 138 -40.95 -39.52 8.04
C GLY A 138 -42.14 -38.68 8.52
N ALA A 139 -42.85 -38.04 7.58
CA ALA A 139 -43.96 -37.14 7.87
C ALA A 139 -45.26 -37.81 8.37
N GLY A 140 -45.29 -39.14 8.52
CA GLY A 140 -46.49 -39.86 8.99
C GLY A 140 -46.90 -39.51 10.42
N ALA A 141 -48.14 -39.83 10.78
CA ALA A 141 -48.58 -39.84 12.17
C ALA A 141 -48.21 -41.19 12.82
N PRO A 142 -47.88 -41.24 14.12
CA PRO A 142 -47.59 -42.49 14.82
C PRO A 142 -48.88 -43.30 15.02
N ALA A 143 -48.77 -44.64 15.04
CA ALA A 143 -49.92 -45.51 15.22
C ALA A 143 -50.53 -45.36 16.63
N PRO A 144 -51.87 -45.37 16.79
CA PRO A 144 -52.52 -45.19 18.09
C PRO A 144 -52.26 -46.38 19.03
N ASP A 145 -52.26 -46.10 20.34
CA ASP A 145 -52.10 -47.12 21.37
C ASP A 145 -53.35 -48.00 21.49
N LEU A 146 -53.16 -49.31 21.44
CA LEU A 146 -54.21 -50.33 21.54
C LEU A 146 -54.25 -51.04 22.91
N GLY A 147 -53.42 -50.63 23.87
CA GLY A 147 -53.51 -51.10 25.26
C GLY A 147 -52.76 -52.41 25.55
N GLY A 148 -51.62 -52.64 24.89
CA GLY A 148 -50.75 -53.80 25.18
C GLY A 148 -50.30 -53.86 26.65
N SER A 149 -50.16 -55.08 27.19
CA SER A 149 -49.77 -55.35 28.59
C SER A 149 -48.39 -54.81 28.95
N ASP A 150 -47.48 -54.84 27.99
CA ASP A 150 -46.07 -54.60 28.22
C ASP A 150 -45.80 -53.09 28.23
N PHE A 151 -44.64 -52.68 28.73
CA PHE A 151 -44.17 -51.30 28.66
C PHE A 151 -42.78 -51.25 28.03
N SER A 152 -42.68 -50.55 26.90
CA SER A 152 -41.43 -50.04 26.35
C SER A 152 -41.40 -48.52 26.51
N PRO A 153 -40.24 -47.94 26.85
CA PRO A 153 -40.00 -46.52 26.64
C PRO A 153 -40.20 -46.14 25.16
N ALA A 154 -40.89 -45.03 24.90
CA ALA A 154 -41.16 -44.60 23.54
C ALA A 154 -39.88 -44.24 22.77
N ASN A 155 -39.91 -44.52 21.46
CA ASN A 155 -39.01 -43.94 20.47
C ASN A 155 -39.24 -42.43 20.44
N GLU A 156 -38.15 -41.66 20.48
CA GLU A 156 -38.21 -40.20 20.50
C GLU A 156 -37.85 -39.67 19.12
N ALA A 157 -38.81 -39.02 18.45
CA ALA A 157 -38.66 -38.66 17.05
C ALA A 157 -39.08 -37.23 16.76
N PHE A 158 -38.60 -36.68 15.66
CA PHE A 158 -39.14 -35.45 15.07
C PHE A 158 -39.38 -35.59 13.56
N ALA A 159 -40.34 -34.81 13.06
CA ALA A 159 -40.70 -34.72 11.65
C ALA A 159 -41.03 -33.28 11.24
N TRP A 160 -40.86 -33.00 9.95
CA TRP A 160 -41.29 -31.75 9.33
C TRP A 160 -42.51 -32.00 8.45
N ARG A 161 -43.55 -31.19 8.62
CA ARG A 161 -44.73 -31.12 7.75
C ARG A 161 -44.90 -29.66 7.33
N ILE A 162 -44.03 -29.21 6.43
CA ILE A 162 -43.88 -27.80 6.03
C ILE A 162 -44.34 -27.64 4.58
N GLU A 163 -45.17 -26.65 4.29
CA GLU A 163 -45.60 -26.32 2.92
C GLU A 163 -44.64 -25.31 2.25
N ASP A 164 -44.24 -24.23 2.93
CA ASP A 164 -43.25 -23.27 2.41
C ASP A 164 -41.83 -23.56 2.94
N THR A 165 -41.03 -24.25 2.12
CA THR A 165 -39.62 -24.53 2.43
C THR A 165 -38.65 -23.41 2.03
N SER A 166 -39.12 -22.32 1.40
CA SER A 166 -38.26 -21.31 0.76
C SER A 166 -37.25 -20.64 1.70
N ARG A 167 -37.65 -20.39 2.96
CA ARG A 167 -36.78 -19.86 4.02
C ARG A 167 -36.13 -20.95 4.89
N LEU A 168 -36.67 -22.16 4.87
CA LEU A 168 -36.19 -23.30 5.68
C LEU A 168 -34.95 -23.97 5.05
N ASP A 169 -34.92 -24.09 3.72
CA ASP A 169 -33.89 -24.81 2.96
C ASP A 169 -32.95 -23.92 2.12
N ASN A 170 -33.02 -22.59 2.28
CA ASN A 170 -32.13 -21.65 1.61
C ASN A 170 -31.06 -21.07 2.57
N LYS A 171 -29.80 -21.48 2.38
CA LYS A 171 -28.67 -21.02 3.21
C LYS A 171 -28.37 -19.52 3.15
N ARG A 172 -28.82 -18.79 2.12
CA ARG A 172 -28.58 -17.32 2.01
C ARG A 172 -29.39 -16.51 3.02
N ILE A 173 -30.56 -17.02 3.43
CA ILE A 173 -31.46 -16.35 4.37
C ILE A 173 -30.80 -16.16 5.75
N ARG A 174 -29.96 -17.11 6.15
CA ARG A 174 -29.25 -17.17 7.44
C ARG A 174 -27.85 -17.78 7.27
N SER A 175 -26.99 -17.12 6.50
CA SER A 175 -25.63 -17.61 6.21
C SER A 175 -24.72 -17.69 7.44
N TYR A 176 -25.07 -17.02 8.53
CA TYR A 176 -24.39 -17.09 9.82
C TYR A 176 -25.43 -17.05 10.94
N VAL A 177 -25.41 -18.06 11.82
CA VAL A 177 -26.28 -18.14 12.99
C VAL A 177 -25.48 -18.60 14.19
N VAL A 178 -25.60 -17.89 15.30
CA VAL A 178 -24.91 -18.17 16.54
C VAL A 178 -25.91 -18.65 17.59
N GLN A 179 -25.60 -19.77 18.23
CA GLN A 179 -26.17 -20.13 19.53
C GLN A 179 -25.25 -19.51 20.59
N TYR A 180 -25.76 -18.62 21.47
CA TYR A 180 -24.92 -17.94 22.46
C TYR A 180 -25.52 -17.92 23.87
N ASN A 181 -24.89 -18.63 24.81
CA ASN A 181 -25.30 -18.75 26.23
C ASN A 181 -26.76 -19.22 26.47
N GLU A 182 -27.43 -19.69 25.43
CA GLU A 182 -28.81 -20.16 25.41
C GLU A 182 -28.86 -21.69 25.41
N SER A 183 -30.00 -22.25 25.82
CA SER A 183 -30.22 -23.70 25.78
C SER A 183 -30.57 -24.17 24.37
N ASP A 184 -30.28 -25.44 24.08
CA ASP A 184 -30.68 -26.09 22.82
C ASP A 184 -32.21 -25.99 22.59
N PHE A 185 -33.01 -25.99 23.67
CA PHE A 185 -34.44 -25.66 23.62
C PHE A 185 -34.66 -24.24 23.11
N ALA A 186 -34.11 -23.24 23.81
CA ALA A 186 -34.35 -21.83 23.52
C ALA A 186 -33.88 -21.44 22.11
N PHE A 187 -32.73 -21.97 21.68
CA PHE A 187 -32.19 -21.73 20.34
C PHE A 187 -33.14 -22.22 19.22
N VAL A 188 -33.63 -23.45 19.33
CA VAL A 188 -34.56 -24.01 18.34
C VAL A 188 -35.92 -23.31 18.44
N SER A 189 -36.45 -23.07 19.66
CA SER A 189 -37.72 -22.36 19.85
C SER A 189 -37.70 -20.95 19.26
N ARG A 190 -36.68 -20.12 19.54
CA ARG A 190 -36.62 -18.77 18.96
C ARG A 190 -36.51 -18.79 17.44
N LEU A 191 -35.76 -19.72 16.85
CA LEU A 191 -35.65 -19.80 15.39
C LEU A 191 -36.97 -20.21 14.72
N LEU A 192 -37.71 -21.13 15.34
CA LEU A 192 -39.07 -21.48 14.91
C LEU A 192 -40.04 -20.29 15.09
N GLU A 193 -39.97 -19.56 16.20
CA GLU A 193 -40.76 -18.34 16.46
C GLU A 193 -40.40 -17.15 15.56
N GLU A 194 -39.12 -17.03 15.16
CA GLU A 194 -38.63 -16.05 14.21
C GLU A 194 -39.22 -16.33 12.81
N GLU A 195 -39.18 -17.56 12.32
CA GLU A 195 -39.77 -17.93 11.01
C GLU A 195 -41.31 -18.11 11.04
N GLY A 196 -41.90 -18.25 12.22
CA GLY A 196 -43.34 -18.50 12.39
C GLY A 196 -43.75 -19.98 12.26
N ILE A 197 -42.81 -20.91 12.33
CA ILE A 197 -43.09 -22.36 12.30
C ILE A 197 -43.57 -22.79 13.70
N ALA A 198 -44.76 -23.40 13.80
CA ALA A 198 -45.30 -23.86 15.08
C ALA A 198 -45.12 -25.37 15.26
N TYR A 199 -44.72 -25.78 16.46
CA TYR A 199 -44.53 -27.21 16.80
C TYR A 199 -45.67 -27.78 17.64
N HIS A 200 -45.89 -29.09 17.53
CA HIS A 200 -46.81 -29.87 18.38
C HIS A 200 -46.27 -31.28 18.61
N PHE A 201 -46.98 -32.07 19.40
CA PHE A 201 -46.59 -33.45 19.72
C PHE A 201 -47.69 -34.44 19.37
N GLU A 202 -47.30 -35.55 18.77
CA GLU A 202 -48.14 -36.72 18.53
C GLU A 202 -47.54 -37.91 19.27
N ASN A 203 -48.34 -38.54 20.14
CA ASN A 203 -47.93 -39.72 20.91
C ASN A 203 -48.73 -40.93 20.43
N GLY A 204 -48.04 -41.97 19.99
CA GLY A 204 -48.65 -43.22 19.53
C GLY A 204 -48.66 -44.31 20.59
N ALA A 205 -48.55 -45.56 20.14
CA ALA A 205 -48.29 -46.72 20.97
C ALA A 205 -46.84 -46.76 21.50
N ASP A 206 -45.87 -46.43 20.64
CA ASP A 206 -44.44 -46.66 20.85
C ASP A 206 -43.55 -45.43 20.56
N THR A 207 -44.14 -44.30 20.20
CA THR A 207 -43.42 -43.17 19.58
C THR A 207 -43.95 -41.83 20.08
N SER A 208 -43.05 -40.97 20.58
CA SER A 208 -43.33 -39.56 20.87
C SER A 208 -42.72 -38.70 19.77
N LEU A 209 -43.58 -38.12 18.93
CA LEU A 209 -43.21 -37.40 17.71
C LEU A 209 -43.37 -35.88 17.90
N LEU A 210 -42.27 -35.14 17.82
CA LEU A 210 -42.24 -33.69 17.70
C LEU A 210 -42.45 -33.28 16.23
N VAL A 211 -43.58 -32.64 15.92
CA VAL A 211 -43.92 -32.23 14.56
C VAL A 211 -43.78 -30.72 14.39
N PHE A 212 -43.00 -30.29 13.41
CA PHE A 212 -42.91 -28.89 12.96
C PHE A 212 -43.84 -28.64 11.77
N SER A 213 -44.79 -27.70 11.86
CA SER A 213 -45.56 -27.23 10.70
C SER A 213 -45.84 -25.72 10.69
N ASP A 214 -45.83 -25.17 9.49
CA ASP A 214 -46.18 -23.79 9.12
C ASP A 214 -47.64 -23.65 8.70
N SER A 215 -48.37 -24.75 8.48
CA SER A 215 -49.79 -24.71 8.11
C SER A 215 -50.64 -25.71 8.89
N ASP A 216 -51.95 -25.62 8.68
CA ASP A 216 -52.92 -26.59 9.20
C ASP A 216 -52.80 -27.97 8.54
N ALA A 217 -52.23 -28.09 7.33
CA ALA A 217 -52.07 -29.36 6.63
C ALA A 217 -51.12 -30.32 7.37
N GLY A 218 -50.21 -29.79 8.19
CA GLY A 218 -49.34 -30.58 9.07
C GLY A 218 -49.96 -31.04 10.39
N ARG A 219 -51.21 -30.65 10.70
CA ARG A 219 -51.87 -30.90 11.99
C ARG A 219 -52.75 -32.17 11.95
N PRO A 220 -52.87 -32.93 13.05
CA PRO A 220 -53.76 -34.07 13.12
C PRO A 220 -55.22 -33.62 13.17
N ARG A 221 -56.06 -34.20 12.32
CA ARG A 221 -57.51 -34.18 12.48
C ARG A 221 -57.91 -35.23 13.52
N LEU A 222 -58.89 -34.91 14.35
CA LEU A 222 -59.54 -35.91 15.19
C LEU A 222 -60.36 -36.85 14.30
N GLU A 223 -60.41 -38.15 14.60
CA GLU A 223 -61.15 -39.13 13.79
C GLU A 223 -62.10 -39.98 14.67
N PRO A 224 -63.43 -39.92 14.45
CA PRO A 224 -64.16 -38.91 13.68
C PRO A 224 -63.83 -37.47 14.14
N ASP A 225 -64.13 -36.44 13.36
CA ASP A 225 -63.77 -35.05 13.70
C ASP A 225 -64.79 -34.31 14.59
N LEU A 226 -66.02 -34.80 14.61
CA LEU A 226 -67.16 -34.17 15.29
C LEU A 226 -67.02 -34.14 16.83
N VAL A 227 -67.30 -32.97 17.41
CA VAL A 227 -67.43 -32.67 18.84
C VAL A 227 -68.60 -31.71 19.06
N GLY A 228 -69.27 -31.79 20.21
CA GLY A 228 -70.50 -31.04 20.47
C GLY A 228 -71.16 -31.41 21.79
N ALA A 229 -72.32 -30.82 22.11
CA ALA A 229 -73.06 -31.16 23.33
C ALA A 229 -73.84 -32.47 23.14
N GLY A 230 -73.79 -33.40 24.12
CA GLY A 230 -74.46 -34.70 24.03
C GLY A 230 -73.82 -35.73 23.09
N ILE A 231 -72.54 -35.57 22.71
CA ILE A 231 -71.79 -36.58 21.94
C ILE A 231 -70.93 -37.41 22.89
N ASP A 232 -71.21 -38.71 23.02
CA ASP A 232 -70.52 -39.60 23.95
C ASP A 232 -68.99 -39.63 23.76
N GLY A 233 -68.24 -39.52 24.86
CA GLY A 233 -66.78 -39.40 24.88
C GLY A 233 -66.20 -38.10 24.28
N ARG A 234 -67.06 -37.24 23.72
CA ARG A 234 -66.73 -36.06 22.91
C ARG A 234 -67.52 -34.81 23.30
N GLU A 235 -68.12 -34.82 24.49
CA GLU A 235 -69.06 -33.80 24.93
C GLU A 235 -68.39 -32.47 25.30
N ILE A 236 -68.75 -31.40 24.59
CA ILE A 236 -68.45 -30.01 24.93
C ILE A 236 -69.65 -29.44 25.71
N ARG A 237 -69.44 -29.17 27.00
CA ARG A 237 -70.44 -28.61 27.92
C ARG A 237 -70.66 -27.12 27.70
N THR A 238 -69.59 -26.36 27.47
CA THR A 238 -69.66 -24.92 27.18
C THR A 238 -68.68 -24.52 26.07
N PHE A 239 -69.07 -23.53 25.27
CA PHE A 239 -68.21 -22.97 24.22
C PHE A 239 -68.48 -21.48 23.99
N PHE A 240 -67.42 -20.68 23.93
CA PHE A 240 -67.49 -19.21 23.85
C PHE A 240 -66.47 -18.65 22.87
N SER A 241 -66.89 -17.71 22.02
CA SER A 241 -66.00 -16.86 21.21
C SER A 241 -65.46 -15.69 22.05
N ALA A 242 -64.15 -15.43 21.99
CA ALA A 242 -63.49 -14.28 22.60
C ALA A 242 -62.72 -13.45 21.57
N ALA A 243 -62.47 -12.18 21.89
CA ALA A 243 -61.70 -11.27 21.04
C ALA A 243 -60.75 -10.41 21.88
N ARG A 244 -59.62 -10.01 21.29
CA ARG A 244 -58.55 -9.23 21.93
C ARG A 244 -58.04 -8.16 20.97
N LEU A 245 -57.70 -6.97 21.47
CA LEU A 245 -57.09 -5.93 20.64
C LEU A 245 -55.65 -6.33 20.29
N ARG A 246 -55.32 -6.31 18.99
CA ARG A 246 -54.00 -6.61 18.43
C ARG A 246 -53.68 -5.70 17.24
N PRO A 247 -52.40 -5.55 16.85
CA PRO A 247 -52.03 -4.90 15.59
C PRO A 247 -52.61 -5.63 14.38
N GLU A 248 -53.12 -4.90 13.40
CA GLU A 248 -53.71 -5.46 12.18
C GLU A 248 -52.71 -5.58 11.02
N ALA A 249 -51.53 -4.98 11.19
CA ALA A 249 -50.44 -5.00 10.22
C ALA A 249 -49.06 -5.16 10.87
N ALA A 250 -48.10 -5.62 10.08
CA ALA A 250 -46.69 -5.75 10.43
C ALA A 250 -45.81 -5.15 9.34
N MET A 251 -44.84 -4.34 9.73
CA MET A 251 -43.81 -3.76 8.86
C MET A 251 -42.42 -4.17 9.37
N LEU A 252 -41.56 -4.62 8.45
CA LEU A 252 -40.17 -4.93 8.74
C LEU A 252 -39.28 -4.10 7.82
N GLY A 253 -38.08 -3.80 8.30
CA GLY A 253 -36.98 -3.28 7.49
C GLY A 253 -35.65 -3.84 7.99
N ASP A 254 -34.65 -3.87 7.12
CA ASP A 254 -33.28 -4.28 7.44
C ASP A 254 -32.31 -3.42 6.60
N TYR A 255 -31.01 -3.56 6.81
CA TYR A 255 -29.99 -2.85 6.02
C TYR A 255 -28.95 -3.81 5.46
N ASN A 256 -28.85 -3.85 4.13
CA ASN A 256 -27.85 -4.65 3.43
C ASN A 256 -26.67 -3.78 3.01
N TRP A 257 -25.59 -3.81 3.78
CA TRP A 257 -24.35 -3.08 3.47
C TRP A 257 -23.72 -3.48 2.12
N LYS A 258 -24.06 -4.67 1.58
CA LYS A 258 -23.65 -5.13 0.25
C LYS A 258 -24.34 -4.38 -0.88
N GLN A 259 -25.53 -3.83 -0.62
CA GLN A 259 -26.34 -3.05 -1.56
C GLN A 259 -27.04 -1.89 -0.82
N PRO A 260 -26.32 -0.82 -0.43
CA PRO A 260 -26.83 0.19 0.52
C PRO A 260 -28.10 0.94 0.09
N GLY A 261 -28.43 0.96 -1.21
CA GLY A 261 -29.64 1.57 -1.77
C GLY A 261 -30.82 0.62 -1.99
N LEU A 262 -30.73 -0.64 -1.55
CA LEU A 262 -31.78 -1.64 -1.70
C LEU A 262 -32.92 -1.39 -0.70
N ASP A 263 -34.15 -1.17 -1.19
CA ASP A 263 -35.33 -1.11 -0.33
C ASP A 263 -35.68 -2.52 0.19
N LEU A 264 -35.51 -2.69 1.50
CA LEU A 264 -35.86 -3.90 2.24
C LEU A 264 -37.18 -3.75 3.02
N THR A 265 -38.02 -2.76 2.72
CA THR A 265 -39.32 -2.57 3.37
C THR A 265 -40.29 -3.71 3.05
N ALA A 266 -40.62 -4.54 4.03
CA ALA A 266 -41.63 -5.58 3.92
C ALA A 266 -42.89 -5.21 4.74
N ARG A 267 -44.08 -5.44 4.18
CA ARG A 267 -45.37 -5.13 4.85
C ARG A 267 -46.41 -6.22 4.63
N ALA A 268 -47.19 -6.56 5.67
CA ALA A 268 -48.36 -7.44 5.57
C ALA A 268 -49.46 -7.05 6.57
N GLY A 269 -50.65 -7.61 6.40
CA GLY A 269 -51.85 -7.24 7.15
C GLY A 269 -52.71 -6.18 6.44
N ALA A 270 -53.52 -5.46 7.21
CA ALA A 270 -54.46 -4.45 6.68
C ALA A 270 -53.73 -3.21 6.11
N LYS A 271 -54.24 -2.67 4.99
CA LYS A 271 -53.70 -1.45 4.37
C LYS A 271 -54.21 -0.22 5.11
N GLY A 272 -53.30 0.60 5.62
CA GLY A 272 -53.66 1.82 6.36
C GLY A 272 -54.17 1.54 7.78
N ALA A 273 -53.76 0.44 8.40
CA ALA A 273 -54.08 0.15 9.80
C ALA A 273 -53.39 1.15 10.75
N ASP A 274 -54.17 1.75 11.65
CA ASP A 274 -53.65 2.62 12.72
C ASP A 274 -52.81 1.84 13.75
N LEU A 275 -53.12 0.55 13.94
CA LEU A 275 -52.41 -0.36 14.86
C LEU A 275 -51.52 -1.33 14.07
N PHE A 276 -50.21 -1.12 14.13
CA PHE A 276 -49.21 -1.97 13.46
C PHE A 276 -47.97 -2.22 14.34
N GLU A 277 -47.29 -3.35 14.11
CA GLU A 277 -45.94 -3.60 14.65
C GLU A 277 -44.89 -3.15 13.60
N GLN A 278 -43.83 -2.46 14.03
CA GLN A 278 -42.65 -2.18 13.20
C GLN A 278 -41.41 -2.83 13.83
N VAL A 279 -40.67 -3.61 13.03
CA VAL A 279 -39.47 -4.34 13.48
C VAL A 279 -38.25 -3.95 12.64
N TYR A 280 -37.15 -3.63 13.33
CA TYR A 280 -35.84 -3.40 12.74
C TYR A 280 -34.73 -3.88 13.71
N PRO A 281 -33.71 -4.63 13.24
CA PRO A 281 -33.61 -5.24 11.92
C PRO A 281 -34.61 -6.38 11.71
N GLY A 282 -34.96 -6.66 10.46
CA GLY A 282 -36.04 -7.57 10.07
C GLY A 282 -35.68 -9.06 9.97
N GLY A 283 -34.39 -9.41 9.83
CA GLY A 283 -33.94 -10.81 9.74
C GLY A 283 -34.00 -11.40 8.33
N TYR A 284 -33.69 -10.59 7.32
CA TYR A 284 -33.57 -11.02 5.92
C TYR A 284 -32.55 -10.13 5.19
N PRO A 285 -31.46 -10.69 4.62
CA PRO A 285 -30.34 -9.87 4.16
C PRO A 285 -30.45 -9.38 2.71
N ASP A 286 -31.14 -10.13 1.83
CA ASP A 286 -30.91 -9.99 0.38
C ASP A 286 -32.10 -9.43 -0.42
N GLU A 287 -33.35 -9.63 0.02
CA GLU A 287 -34.55 -9.18 -0.73
C GLU A 287 -35.76 -8.88 0.16
N ALA A 288 -36.58 -7.88 -0.18
CA ALA A 288 -37.85 -7.60 0.50
C ALA A 288 -38.89 -8.74 0.36
N SER A 289 -38.76 -9.60 -0.66
CA SER A 289 -39.54 -10.84 -0.84
C SER A 289 -39.42 -11.77 0.37
N GLN A 290 -38.21 -11.89 0.92
CA GLN A 290 -37.87 -12.75 2.06
C GLN A 290 -38.46 -12.20 3.35
N GLY A 291 -38.55 -10.87 3.49
CA GLY A 291 -39.21 -10.19 4.61
C GLY A 291 -40.74 -10.25 4.54
N LYS A 292 -41.33 -10.34 3.34
CA LYS A 292 -42.78 -10.42 3.15
C LYS A 292 -43.40 -11.65 3.84
N LEU A 293 -42.70 -12.78 3.83
CA LEU A 293 -43.12 -14.01 4.52
C LEU A 293 -43.14 -13.80 6.04
N LEU A 294 -42.07 -13.25 6.62
CA LEU A 294 -42.00 -12.92 8.05
C LEU A 294 -43.07 -11.92 8.48
N ALA A 295 -43.29 -10.86 7.69
CA ALA A 295 -44.37 -9.89 7.93
C ALA A 295 -45.74 -10.58 7.94
N THR A 296 -45.96 -11.53 7.04
CA THR A 296 -47.22 -12.29 6.95
C THR A 296 -47.40 -13.22 8.15
N ALA A 297 -46.34 -13.89 8.61
CA ALA A 297 -46.36 -14.71 9.83
C ALA A 297 -46.70 -13.88 11.09
N ILE A 298 -46.15 -12.67 11.23
CA ILE A 298 -46.48 -11.75 12.33
C ILE A 298 -47.94 -11.30 12.25
N ALA A 299 -48.43 -10.92 11.06
CA ALA A 299 -49.81 -10.49 10.88
C ALA A 299 -50.83 -11.65 11.11
N ASP A 300 -50.50 -12.87 10.71
CA ASP A 300 -51.35 -14.05 10.90
C ASP A 300 -51.34 -14.55 12.36
N ARG A 301 -50.23 -14.39 13.10
CA ARG A 301 -50.22 -14.48 14.57
C ARG A 301 -51.24 -13.51 15.18
N TYR A 302 -51.19 -12.24 14.80
CA TYR A 302 -52.08 -11.25 15.41
C TYR A 302 -53.56 -11.49 15.09
N LYS A 303 -53.90 -12.00 13.91
CA LYS A 303 -55.29 -12.44 13.60
C LYS A 303 -55.77 -13.57 14.52
N THR A 304 -54.92 -14.58 14.75
CA THR A 304 -55.28 -15.73 15.59
C THR A 304 -55.31 -15.38 17.08
N GLU A 305 -54.44 -14.47 17.55
CA GLU A 305 -54.50 -13.92 18.90
C GLU A 305 -55.67 -12.94 19.13
N ALA A 306 -56.16 -12.27 18.07
CA ALA A 306 -57.28 -11.33 18.13
C ALA A 306 -58.66 -12.01 18.17
N LYS A 307 -58.77 -13.25 17.70
CA LYS A 307 -60.01 -14.04 17.64
C LYS A 307 -59.76 -15.48 18.12
N THR A 308 -60.07 -15.73 19.39
CA THR A 308 -59.98 -17.07 19.98
C THR A 308 -61.38 -17.61 20.29
N ALA A 309 -61.49 -18.91 20.53
CA ALA A 309 -62.62 -19.49 21.22
C ALA A 309 -62.14 -20.38 22.37
N HIS A 310 -63.02 -20.57 23.35
CA HIS A 310 -62.76 -21.30 24.59
C HIS A 310 -63.85 -22.34 24.81
N GLY A 311 -63.46 -23.59 25.04
CA GLY A 311 -64.36 -24.69 25.33
C GLY A 311 -64.06 -25.37 26.66
N GLU A 312 -65.09 -25.98 27.25
CA GLU A 312 -64.96 -26.88 28.40
C GLU A 312 -65.85 -28.12 28.18
N GLY A 313 -65.34 -29.30 28.49
CA GLY A 313 -66.05 -30.56 28.28
C GLY A 313 -65.30 -31.79 28.82
N PHE A 314 -65.80 -32.97 28.44
CA PHE A 314 -65.35 -34.27 28.97
C PHE A 314 -64.51 -35.09 27.96
N LEU A 315 -64.23 -34.53 26.79
CA LEU A 315 -63.36 -35.10 25.74
C LEU A 315 -61.94 -35.38 26.24
N ARG A 316 -61.67 -36.65 26.54
CA ARG A 316 -60.35 -37.18 26.94
C ARG A 316 -59.37 -37.37 25.77
N VAL A 317 -59.88 -37.42 24.54
CA VAL A 317 -59.09 -37.67 23.31
C VAL A 317 -58.34 -36.42 22.80
N LEU A 318 -58.75 -35.22 23.22
CA LEU A 318 -58.25 -33.96 22.67
C LEU A 318 -56.77 -33.69 23.02
N SER A 319 -56.02 -33.13 22.07
CA SER A 319 -54.62 -32.73 22.26
C SER A 319 -54.35 -31.36 21.63
N ALA A 320 -53.26 -30.69 22.03
CA ALA A 320 -52.88 -29.41 21.45
C ALA A 320 -52.38 -29.59 20.00
N GLY A 321 -52.90 -28.78 19.10
CA GLY A 321 -52.70 -28.92 17.65
C GLY A 321 -53.71 -29.85 16.95
N THR A 322 -54.64 -30.49 17.67
CA THR A 322 -55.72 -31.25 17.03
C THR A 322 -56.74 -30.32 16.35
N ILE A 323 -57.17 -30.70 15.15
CA ILE A 323 -58.30 -30.09 14.44
C ILE A 323 -59.58 -30.86 14.75
N VAL A 324 -60.66 -30.13 15.07
CA VAL A 324 -62.00 -30.67 15.37
C VAL A 324 -63.10 -29.90 14.63
N GLN A 325 -64.24 -30.56 14.38
CA GLN A 325 -65.44 -29.96 13.82
C GLN A 325 -66.49 -29.78 14.93
N LEU A 326 -66.89 -28.53 15.19
CA LEU A 326 -67.84 -28.21 16.26
C LEU A 326 -69.29 -28.15 15.76
N GLU A 327 -70.14 -29.03 16.27
CA GLU A 327 -71.60 -28.91 16.22
C GLU A 327 -72.11 -28.08 17.41
N HIS A 328 -72.88 -27.03 17.14
CA HIS A 328 -73.33 -26.13 18.21
C HIS A 328 -74.57 -25.31 17.81
N LYS A 329 -75.62 -25.36 18.65
CA LYS A 329 -76.95 -24.72 18.49
C LYS A 329 -77.01 -23.20 18.17
N LYS A 330 -75.88 -22.54 17.99
CA LYS A 330 -75.73 -21.16 17.48
C LYS A 330 -74.73 -21.20 16.32
N ALA A 331 -75.20 -21.10 15.07
CA ALA A 331 -74.38 -21.22 13.85
C ALA A 331 -73.11 -20.34 13.81
N ARG A 332 -73.11 -19.18 14.51
CA ARG A 332 -71.92 -18.33 14.67
C ARG A 332 -70.74 -18.96 15.47
N LEU A 333 -70.93 -20.16 16.01
CA LEU A 333 -69.92 -20.96 16.72
C LEU A 333 -69.71 -22.33 16.06
N GLU A 334 -70.37 -22.61 14.93
CA GLU A 334 -70.17 -23.87 14.20
C GLU A 334 -69.00 -23.77 13.22
N GLY A 335 -68.43 -24.92 12.89
CA GLY A 335 -67.33 -25.08 11.93
C GLY A 335 -66.07 -25.68 12.53
N GLU A 336 -64.99 -25.62 11.75
CA GLU A 336 -63.72 -26.24 12.12
C GLU A 336 -62.88 -25.35 13.05
N TYR A 337 -62.23 -25.95 14.05
CA TYR A 337 -61.36 -25.28 15.02
C TYR A 337 -60.03 -26.04 15.19
N LEU A 338 -58.92 -25.29 15.30
CA LEU A 338 -57.62 -25.80 15.70
C LEU A 338 -57.40 -25.54 17.19
N VAL A 339 -57.17 -26.57 17.99
CA VAL A 339 -56.86 -26.43 19.43
C VAL A 339 -55.48 -25.80 19.59
N SER A 340 -55.41 -24.58 20.13
CA SER A 340 -54.17 -23.86 20.40
C SER A 340 -53.57 -24.25 21.75
N ALA A 341 -54.39 -24.53 22.76
CA ALA A 341 -53.95 -25.01 24.07
C ALA A 341 -55.07 -25.76 24.81
N LEU A 342 -54.71 -26.61 25.77
CA LEU A 342 -55.65 -27.16 26.73
C LEU A 342 -55.04 -27.42 28.12
N GLU A 343 -55.89 -27.30 29.14
CA GLU A 343 -55.66 -27.75 30.52
C GLU A 343 -56.63 -28.90 30.81
N VAL A 344 -56.10 -30.05 31.23
CA VAL A 344 -56.89 -31.24 31.60
C VAL A 344 -56.70 -31.57 33.07
N ARG A 345 -57.75 -32.04 33.72
CA ARG A 345 -57.71 -32.60 35.09
C ARG A 345 -58.46 -33.91 35.12
N GLY A 346 -58.00 -34.86 35.93
CA GLY A 346 -58.69 -36.12 36.15
C GLY A 346 -58.37 -36.73 37.51
N GLU A 347 -59.31 -37.46 38.08
CA GLU A 347 -59.21 -38.12 39.38
C GLU A 347 -59.69 -39.57 39.30
N GLN A 348 -58.84 -40.51 39.70
CA GLN A 348 -59.09 -41.94 39.58
C GLN A 348 -59.83 -42.46 40.82
N ALA A 349 -61.09 -42.81 40.64
CA ALA A 349 -61.91 -43.37 41.71
C ALA A 349 -61.26 -44.61 42.36
N GLY A 350 -61.20 -44.62 43.69
CA GLY A 350 -60.83 -45.77 44.51
C GLY A 350 -59.33 -46.03 44.74
N VAL A 351 -58.43 -45.18 44.20
CA VAL A 351 -56.97 -45.31 44.43
C VAL A 351 -56.56 -44.78 45.80
N LEU A 352 -56.81 -43.49 46.07
CA LEU A 352 -56.68 -42.92 47.41
C LEU A 352 -57.98 -43.14 48.19
N LYS A 353 -57.87 -43.57 49.44
CA LYS A 353 -58.98 -43.91 50.34
C LYS A 353 -58.91 -43.15 51.65
N SER A 354 -57.71 -42.78 52.10
CA SER A 354 -57.46 -41.83 53.17
C SER A 354 -57.10 -40.45 52.61
N GLY A 355 -57.49 -39.37 53.29
CA GLY A 355 -57.17 -38.00 52.90
C GLY A 355 -57.89 -37.45 51.65
N ALA A 356 -58.80 -38.20 51.03
CA ALA A 356 -59.65 -37.69 49.95
C ALA A 356 -60.64 -36.62 50.49
N PRO A 357 -60.81 -35.47 49.81
CA PRO A 357 -61.95 -34.58 50.06
C PRO A 357 -63.27 -35.32 49.85
N ALA A 358 -64.32 -34.95 50.60
CA ALA A 358 -65.62 -35.63 50.54
C ALA A 358 -66.45 -35.31 49.27
N ASP A 359 -66.01 -34.34 48.45
CA ASP A 359 -66.67 -34.00 47.19
C ASP A 359 -66.28 -34.96 46.07
N ALA A 360 -67.28 -35.64 45.51
CA ALA A 360 -67.13 -36.41 44.28
C ALA A 360 -67.02 -35.46 43.07
N GLY A 361 -65.80 -34.99 42.79
CA GLY A 361 -65.50 -34.15 41.62
C GLY A 361 -65.77 -34.84 40.28
N GLU A 362 -65.94 -34.04 39.23
CA GLU A 362 -66.06 -34.52 37.85
C GLU A 362 -64.79 -35.34 37.48
N PRO A 363 -64.91 -36.62 37.07
CA PRO A 363 -63.77 -37.55 37.03
C PRO A 363 -62.71 -37.20 35.97
N PHE A 364 -63.10 -36.42 34.97
CA PHE A 364 -62.19 -35.78 34.02
C PHE A 364 -62.82 -34.48 33.50
N VAL A 365 -62.02 -33.42 33.32
CA VAL A 365 -62.43 -32.15 32.71
C VAL A 365 -61.32 -31.65 31.80
N ALA A 366 -61.66 -31.28 30.56
CA ALA A 366 -60.79 -30.59 29.62
C ALA A 366 -61.29 -29.16 29.38
N ARG A 367 -60.40 -28.18 29.55
CA ARG A 367 -60.57 -26.77 29.16
C ARG A 367 -59.63 -26.45 28.02
N PHE A 368 -60.09 -25.87 26.94
CA PHE A 368 -59.26 -25.62 25.76
C PHE A 368 -59.47 -24.23 25.15
N GLU A 369 -58.39 -23.67 24.60
CA GLU A 369 -58.42 -22.52 23.69
C GLU A 369 -58.23 -23.05 22.26
N CYS A 370 -58.91 -22.45 21.30
CA CYS A 370 -58.80 -22.80 19.89
C CYS A 370 -58.92 -21.60 18.95
N ALA A 371 -58.23 -21.66 17.82
CA ALA A 371 -58.38 -20.73 16.70
C ALA A 371 -59.44 -21.28 15.72
N ARG A 372 -60.32 -20.41 15.22
CA ARG A 372 -61.32 -20.80 14.21
C ARG A 372 -60.65 -20.93 12.84
N ARG A 373 -61.01 -21.96 12.07
CA ARG A 373 -60.51 -22.19 10.71
C ARG A 373 -61.52 -21.69 9.70
N GLY A 374 -61.04 -21.02 8.64
CA GLY A 374 -61.87 -20.58 7.50
C GLY A 374 -62.93 -19.52 7.82
N GLU A 375 -62.55 -18.24 7.83
CA GLU A 375 -63.52 -17.12 7.78
C GLU A 375 -63.58 -16.46 6.40
N ASN A 376 -64.76 -15.91 6.06
CA ASN A 376 -65.01 -15.05 4.90
C ASN A 376 -64.57 -15.63 3.53
N GLY A 377 -64.72 -16.95 3.32
CA GLY A 377 -64.39 -17.61 2.05
C GLY A 377 -62.89 -17.83 1.81
N SER A 378 -62.05 -17.62 2.83
CA SER A 378 -60.66 -18.08 2.82
C SER A 378 -60.60 -19.62 2.75
N PRO A 379 -59.48 -20.23 2.29
CA PRO A 379 -59.26 -21.66 2.48
C PRO A 379 -59.41 -22.06 3.95
N ALA A 380 -59.76 -23.32 4.19
CA ALA A 380 -60.02 -23.86 5.51
C ALA A 380 -58.73 -23.98 6.34
N GLU A 381 -58.31 -22.87 6.94
CA GLU A 381 -57.05 -22.76 7.68
C GLU A 381 -57.18 -21.76 8.83
N SER A 382 -56.49 -22.02 9.94
CA SER A 382 -56.37 -21.16 11.13
C SER A 382 -55.37 -20.02 10.93
N ARG A 383 -54.29 -20.31 10.20
CA ARG A 383 -53.07 -19.49 10.06
C ARG A 383 -52.37 -19.26 11.40
N PHE A 384 -52.45 -20.24 12.31
CA PHE A 384 -51.75 -20.17 13.58
C PHE A 384 -50.24 -19.98 13.38
N ARG A 385 -49.68 -19.06 14.16
CA ARG A 385 -48.25 -18.71 14.15
C ARG A 385 -47.83 -18.54 15.62
N PRO A 386 -46.65 -19.03 16.02
CA PRO A 386 -46.22 -19.00 17.41
C PRO A 386 -46.00 -17.56 17.91
N ALA A 387 -46.25 -17.34 19.19
CA ALA A 387 -45.88 -16.10 19.86
C ALA A 387 -44.34 -16.04 20.04
N ARG A 388 -43.73 -14.90 19.67
CA ARG A 388 -42.30 -14.65 19.87
C ARG A 388 -42.06 -14.33 21.35
N THR A 389 -41.76 -15.37 22.12
CA THR A 389 -41.64 -15.35 23.59
C THR A 389 -40.26 -15.82 24.06
N THR A 390 -39.55 -16.62 23.27
CA THR A 390 -38.19 -17.05 23.57
C THR A 390 -37.20 -15.95 23.20
N PRO A 391 -36.47 -15.35 24.16
CA PRO A 391 -35.62 -14.22 23.89
C PRO A 391 -34.37 -14.62 23.10
N LYS A 392 -34.10 -13.95 21.97
CA LYS A 392 -32.81 -14.03 21.29
C LYS A 392 -31.71 -13.50 22.24
N PRO A 393 -30.61 -14.25 22.46
CA PRO A 393 -29.52 -13.75 23.31
C PRO A 393 -28.88 -12.52 22.68
N ARG A 394 -28.30 -11.66 23.52
CA ARG A 394 -27.52 -10.51 23.09
C ARG A 394 -26.14 -10.52 23.73
N ILE A 395 -25.15 -10.08 22.97
CA ILE A 395 -23.84 -9.70 23.50
C ILE A 395 -23.91 -8.20 23.81
N ILE A 396 -23.78 -7.85 25.08
CA ILE A 396 -23.83 -6.48 25.56
C ILE A 396 -22.39 -5.97 25.70
N GLY A 397 -22.07 -4.91 24.96
CA GLY A 397 -20.71 -4.40 24.83
C GLY A 397 -19.84 -5.22 23.87
N SER A 398 -18.57 -4.83 23.78
CA SER A 398 -17.59 -5.40 22.86
C SER A 398 -16.93 -6.67 23.45
N GLN A 399 -16.49 -7.60 22.58
CA GLN A 399 -15.63 -8.73 22.92
C GLN A 399 -14.32 -8.63 22.16
N THR A 400 -13.29 -9.43 22.50
CA THR A 400 -12.16 -9.64 21.58
C THR A 400 -12.26 -10.97 20.84
N ALA A 401 -11.66 -11.01 19.65
CA ALA A 401 -11.52 -12.18 18.81
C ALA A 401 -10.15 -12.16 18.11
N VAL A 402 -9.72 -13.28 17.56
CA VAL A 402 -8.45 -13.39 16.81
C VAL A 402 -8.75 -13.55 15.32
N VAL A 403 -8.06 -12.80 14.46
CA VAL A 403 -8.15 -12.97 13.00
C VAL A 403 -7.50 -14.30 12.58
N THR A 404 -8.15 -15.07 11.74
CA THR A 404 -7.68 -16.41 11.33
C THR A 404 -7.54 -16.55 9.81
N ALA A 405 -6.63 -17.42 9.37
CA ALA A 405 -6.58 -17.92 8.00
C ALA A 405 -7.80 -18.81 7.68
N GLU A 406 -8.02 -19.09 6.40
CA GLU A 406 -9.02 -20.09 5.95
C GLU A 406 -8.55 -21.53 6.26
N PRO A 407 -9.46 -22.52 6.37
CA PRO A 407 -9.11 -23.91 6.60
C PRO A 407 -8.12 -24.43 5.54
N GLY A 408 -7.04 -25.07 6.00
CA GLY A 408 -5.96 -25.56 5.13
C GLY A 408 -4.89 -24.52 4.75
N ALA A 409 -5.18 -23.22 4.84
CA ALA A 409 -4.22 -22.14 4.56
C ALA A 409 -3.26 -21.86 5.74
N SER A 410 -2.66 -22.92 6.28
CA SER A 410 -1.75 -22.82 7.44
C SER A 410 -0.51 -21.99 7.10
N GLY A 411 -0.15 -21.05 7.97
CA GLY A 411 0.97 -20.11 7.76
C GLY A 411 0.64 -18.86 6.93
N ALA A 412 -0.59 -18.67 6.47
CA ALA A 412 -0.99 -17.42 5.82
C ALA A 412 -1.00 -16.24 6.80
N GLU A 413 -0.22 -15.19 6.51
CA GLU A 413 -0.16 -13.96 7.32
C GLU A 413 -1.35 -13.02 7.13
N ILE A 414 -2.00 -13.08 5.96
CA ILE A 414 -3.10 -12.19 5.58
C ILE A 414 -4.29 -13.07 5.16
N ASN A 415 -5.46 -12.79 5.74
CA ASN A 415 -6.73 -13.35 5.29
C ASN A 415 -7.78 -12.23 5.32
N VAL A 416 -7.77 -11.46 4.23
CA VAL A 416 -8.57 -10.25 4.02
C VAL A 416 -9.27 -10.41 2.68
N GLY A 417 -10.54 -9.99 2.60
CA GLY A 417 -11.33 -10.08 1.38
C GLY A 417 -12.78 -9.67 1.63
N GLY A 418 -13.71 -10.49 1.17
CA GLY A 418 -15.14 -10.33 1.46
C GLY A 418 -16.01 -11.40 0.79
N PRO A 419 -17.34 -11.29 0.93
CA PRO A 419 -18.28 -12.20 0.26
C PRO A 419 -18.24 -12.02 -1.27
N ASP A 420 -18.66 -13.05 -2.01
CA ASP A 420 -18.61 -13.13 -3.48
C ASP A 420 -18.97 -11.81 -4.19
N GLY A 421 -17.99 -11.24 -4.91
CA GLY A 421 -18.15 -10.01 -5.69
C GLY A 421 -17.98 -8.70 -4.90
N ILE A 422 -17.69 -8.75 -3.59
CA ILE A 422 -17.55 -7.56 -2.73
C ILE A 422 -16.33 -7.71 -1.82
N ASP A 423 -15.17 -7.33 -2.33
CA ASP A 423 -13.95 -7.18 -1.54
C ASP A 423 -13.86 -5.76 -0.96
N ILE A 424 -13.96 -5.65 0.36
CA ILE A 424 -13.92 -4.36 1.10
C ILE A 424 -13.09 -4.46 2.39
N GLY A 425 -12.14 -5.40 2.46
CA GLY A 425 -11.27 -5.51 3.64
C GLY A 425 -11.86 -6.26 4.84
N CYS A 426 -12.87 -7.11 4.63
CA CYS A 426 -13.42 -7.98 5.67
C CYS A 426 -12.41 -9.07 6.08
N VAL A 427 -12.56 -9.61 7.29
CA VAL A 427 -11.70 -10.68 7.83
C VAL A 427 -12.50 -11.84 8.40
N ARG A 428 -11.85 -13.01 8.56
CA ARG A 428 -12.38 -14.15 9.34
C ARG A 428 -11.92 -14.04 10.80
N LEU A 429 -12.83 -14.26 11.74
CA LEU A 429 -12.58 -14.16 13.18
C LEU A 429 -12.85 -15.49 13.88
N ARG A 430 -12.04 -15.80 14.90
CA ARG A 430 -12.36 -16.81 15.90
C ARG A 430 -12.60 -16.15 17.25
N PHE A 431 -13.80 -16.33 17.78
CA PHE A 431 -14.16 -15.92 19.14
C PHE A 431 -13.61 -16.91 20.17
N HIS A 432 -13.25 -16.43 21.35
CA HIS A 432 -12.67 -17.27 22.42
C HIS A 432 -13.61 -18.39 22.91
N TRP A 433 -14.91 -18.20 22.76
CA TRP A 433 -15.94 -19.20 23.10
C TRP A 433 -16.22 -20.22 21.98
N ASP A 434 -15.63 -20.08 20.79
CA ASP A 434 -15.72 -21.10 19.73
C ASP A 434 -14.65 -22.20 19.94
N THR A 435 -15.13 -23.29 20.54
CA THR A 435 -14.33 -24.46 20.93
C THR A 435 -14.51 -25.65 19.99
N ASP A 436 -15.28 -25.54 18.90
CA ASP A 436 -15.51 -26.65 17.97
C ASP A 436 -14.33 -26.84 17.01
N ALA A 437 -13.28 -27.50 17.52
CA ALA A 437 -12.08 -27.84 16.76
C ALA A 437 -12.36 -28.75 15.54
N ALA A 438 -13.43 -29.56 15.58
CA ALA A 438 -13.79 -30.47 14.50
C ALA A 438 -14.45 -29.73 13.31
N ARG A 439 -15.21 -28.67 13.62
CA ARG A 439 -15.72 -27.69 12.65
C ARG A 439 -14.61 -26.79 12.12
N LEU A 440 -13.82 -26.17 13.01
CA LEU A 440 -12.74 -25.22 12.67
C LEU A 440 -11.63 -25.83 11.79
N ALA A 441 -11.43 -27.16 11.84
CA ALA A 441 -10.50 -27.85 10.95
C ALA A 441 -11.00 -28.04 9.50
N LYS A 442 -12.26 -27.66 9.20
CA LYS A 442 -12.95 -27.94 7.93
C LYS A 442 -13.73 -26.76 7.35
N GLU A 443 -14.21 -25.86 8.21
CA GLU A 443 -15.08 -24.74 7.85
C GLU A 443 -14.48 -23.42 8.37
N PRO A 444 -14.68 -22.29 7.67
CA PRO A 444 -14.22 -20.99 8.13
C PRO A 444 -14.71 -20.66 9.54
N SER A 445 -13.91 -19.93 10.31
CA SER A 445 -14.19 -19.63 11.71
C SER A 445 -15.47 -18.80 11.89
N SER A 446 -15.70 -17.82 11.03
CA SER A 446 -16.88 -16.95 11.00
C SER A 446 -17.32 -16.66 9.57
N LEU A 447 -18.40 -15.89 9.41
CA LEU A 447 -18.63 -15.13 8.18
C LEU A 447 -17.52 -14.10 7.92
N TRP A 448 -17.53 -13.45 6.77
CA TRP A 448 -16.70 -12.27 6.52
C TRP A 448 -17.17 -11.08 7.38
N VAL A 449 -16.34 -10.68 8.35
CA VAL A 449 -16.64 -9.60 9.30
C VAL A 449 -16.04 -8.30 8.79
N ARG A 450 -16.86 -7.24 8.70
CA ARG A 450 -16.41 -5.89 8.30
C ARG A 450 -15.45 -5.31 9.33
N VAL A 451 -14.48 -4.52 8.85
CA VAL A 451 -13.51 -3.80 9.69
C VAL A 451 -13.78 -2.30 9.63
N SER A 452 -13.92 -1.68 10.80
CA SER A 452 -13.91 -0.23 10.96
C SER A 452 -12.50 0.31 10.70
N GLU A 453 -12.38 1.29 9.81
CA GLU A 453 -11.11 1.96 9.53
C GLU A 453 -11.09 3.39 10.09
N SER A 454 -9.91 3.98 10.26
CA SER A 454 -9.74 5.29 10.92
C SER A 454 -10.48 6.43 10.22
N THR A 455 -10.61 6.33 8.89
CA THR A 455 -11.46 7.16 8.03
C THR A 455 -11.90 6.32 6.84
N ALA A 456 -13.15 6.47 6.39
CA ALA A 456 -13.69 5.74 5.24
C ALA A 456 -14.76 6.58 4.51
N GLY A 457 -14.75 6.52 3.18
CA GLY A 457 -15.62 7.28 2.29
C GLY A 457 -15.54 6.77 0.84
N SER A 458 -16.10 7.53 -0.11
CA SER A 458 -16.22 7.14 -1.52
C SER A 458 -14.87 7.13 -2.26
N GLY A 459 -14.05 6.10 -2.05
CA GLY A 459 -12.68 6.01 -2.57
C GLY A 459 -11.66 6.82 -1.76
N MET A 460 -12.00 7.20 -0.52
CA MET A 460 -11.16 8.01 0.37
C MET A 460 -11.10 7.37 1.76
N GLY A 461 -9.94 7.42 2.41
CA GLY A 461 -9.76 6.92 3.77
C GLY A 461 -8.37 6.37 4.04
N GLY A 462 -8.14 5.92 5.27
CA GLY A 462 -7.00 5.09 5.65
C GLY A 462 -7.42 3.62 5.68
N VAL A 463 -6.53 2.71 5.30
CA VAL A 463 -6.85 1.27 5.22
C VAL A 463 -5.76 0.46 5.94
N TRP A 464 -6.10 -0.19 7.05
CA TRP A 464 -5.14 -0.88 7.93
C TRP A 464 -5.69 -2.23 8.42
N HIS A 465 -5.88 -3.15 7.47
CA HIS A 465 -6.48 -4.46 7.73
C HIS A 465 -5.68 -5.28 8.77
N PRO A 466 -6.35 -5.88 9.78
CA PRO A 466 -5.69 -6.70 10.78
C PRO A 466 -5.25 -8.05 10.17
N ARG A 467 -3.98 -8.42 10.40
CA ARG A 467 -3.38 -9.67 9.91
C ARG A 467 -3.85 -10.89 10.69
N VAL A 468 -3.65 -12.08 10.13
CA VAL A 468 -3.86 -13.36 10.84
C VAL A 468 -3.05 -13.36 12.14
N GLY A 469 -3.68 -13.77 13.24
CA GLY A 469 -3.13 -13.70 14.59
C GLY A 469 -3.34 -12.37 15.32
N THR A 470 -3.80 -11.30 14.65
CA THR A 470 -4.14 -10.03 15.31
C THR A 470 -5.35 -10.19 16.22
N GLU A 471 -5.31 -9.59 17.41
CA GLU A 471 -6.47 -9.50 18.30
C GLU A 471 -7.27 -8.22 18.00
N VAL A 472 -8.56 -8.40 17.77
CA VAL A 472 -9.49 -7.35 17.36
C VAL A 472 -10.62 -7.19 18.35
N ILE A 473 -11.09 -5.96 18.53
CA ILE A 473 -12.31 -5.64 19.30
C ILE A 473 -13.49 -5.79 18.34
N VAL A 474 -14.47 -6.60 18.74
CA VAL A 474 -15.69 -6.92 17.99
C VAL A 474 -16.90 -6.40 18.75
N GLU A 475 -17.73 -5.64 18.07
CA GLU A 475 -19.08 -5.29 18.53
C GLU A 475 -20.13 -6.01 17.70
N PHE A 476 -21.38 -5.94 18.15
CA PHE A 476 -22.49 -6.72 17.61
C PHE A 476 -23.65 -5.76 17.32
N GLU A 477 -24.13 -5.70 16.07
CA GLU A 477 -25.14 -4.72 15.66
C GLU A 477 -26.45 -4.94 16.45
N GLY A 478 -26.88 -3.95 17.25
CA GLY A 478 -28.02 -4.10 18.17
C GLY A 478 -27.79 -5.07 19.34
N GLY A 479 -26.55 -5.54 19.53
CA GLY A 479 -26.17 -6.64 20.41
C GLY A 479 -26.42 -8.03 19.81
N ASP A 480 -26.74 -8.14 18.53
CA ASP A 480 -27.08 -9.42 17.87
C ASP A 480 -25.82 -10.28 17.61
N PRO A 481 -25.68 -11.47 18.22
CA PRO A 481 -24.55 -12.38 17.98
C PRO A 481 -24.34 -12.76 16.50
N ASP A 482 -25.40 -12.70 15.69
CA ASP A 482 -25.35 -13.00 14.25
C ASP A 482 -24.74 -11.84 13.42
N ARG A 483 -24.50 -10.66 14.02
CA ARG A 483 -24.02 -9.44 13.32
C ARG A 483 -22.76 -8.82 13.94
N PRO A 484 -21.61 -9.54 13.96
CA PRO A 484 -20.36 -8.97 14.42
C PRO A 484 -19.81 -7.90 13.45
N ILE A 485 -19.07 -6.93 13.99
CA ILE A 485 -18.28 -5.94 13.27
C ILE A 485 -17.00 -5.62 14.07
N VAL A 486 -15.84 -5.54 13.42
CA VAL A 486 -14.59 -5.15 14.07
C VAL A 486 -14.56 -3.63 14.23
N VAL A 487 -14.45 -3.15 15.46
CA VAL A 487 -14.39 -1.71 15.81
C VAL A 487 -13.00 -1.24 16.23
N GLY A 488 -12.08 -2.16 16.54
CA GLY A 488 -10.73 -1.82 17.01
C GLY A 488 -9.74 -2.97 16.93
N ARG A 489 -8.47 -2.68 17.24
CA ARG A 489 -7.37 -3.65 17.35
C ARG A 489 -6.68 -3.45 18.71
N VAL A 490 -6.14 -4.51 19.30
CA VAL A 490 -5.39 -4.42 20.57
C VAL A 490 -4.08 -5.21 20.50
N TYR A 491 -3.07 -4.68 21.20
CA TYR A 491 -1.86 -5.43 21.52
C TYR A 491 -2.09 -6.31 22.75
N ASN A 492 -1.35 -7.42 22.85
CA ASN A 492 -1.46 -8.39 23.93
C ASN A 492 -0.06 -8.96 24.29
N GLY A 493 -0.01 -10.01 25.13
CA GLY A 493 1.25 -10.59 25.60
C GLY A 493 2.17 -11.16 24.51
N LEU A 494 1.59 -11.55 23.37
CA LEU A 494 2.25 -12.09 22.18
C LEU A 494 2.48 -10.99 21.12
N ASN A 495 1.40 -10.36 20.68
CA ASN A 495 1.41 -9.24 19.74
C ASN A 495 1.72 -7.95 20.49
N ARG A 496 3.00 -7.57 20.59
CA ARG A 496 3.42 -6.39 21.37
C ARG A 496 3.56 -5.13 20.51
N PRO A 497 3.38 -3.93 21.09
CA PRO A 497 3.67 -2.67 20.42
C PRO A 497 5.15 -2.55 20.03
N HIS A 498 5.41 -1.78 18.98
CA HIS A 498 6.77 -1.40 18.58
C HIS A 498 7.49 -0.63 19.71
N LYS A 499 8.82 -0.74 19.79
CA LYS A 499 9.67 -0.29 20.92
C LYS A 499 9.14 -0.70 22.32
N GLY A 500 8.29 -1.72 22.42
CA GLY A 500 7.71 -2.18 23.68
C GLY A 500 6.60 -1.28 24.25
N GLY A 501 6.10 -0.29 23.50
CA GLY A 501 5.08 0.66 23.99
C GLY A 501 5.66 1.80 24.81
N SER A 502 6.83 2.30 24.40
CA SER A 502 7.47 3.48 24.97
C SER A 502 6.53 4.70 24.97
N PRO A 503 6.43 5.47 26.07
CA PRO A 503 5.52 6.61 26.17
C PRO A 503 5.96 7.85 25.38
N VAL A 504 7.16 7.85 24.81
CA VAL A 504 7.72 8.93 23.97
C VAL A 504 7.84 8.54 22.49
N HIS A 505 7.22 7.43 22.07
CA HIS A 505 7.26 6.96 20.68
C HIS A 505 5.87 6.80 20.07
N SER A 506 5.55 7.69 19.13
CA SER A 506 4.33 7.58 18.30
C SER A 506 4.69 6.97 16.95
N THR A 507 4.28 5.72 16.69
CA THR A 507 4.75 4.93 15.53
C THR A 507 3.60 4.41 14.66
N LEU A 508 3.66 4.67 13.35
CA LEU A 508 2.94 3.94 12.31
C LEU A 508 3.92 3.00 11.60
N LYS A 509 3.84 1.70 11.89
CA LYS A 509 4.76 0.68 11.36
C LYS A 509 4.03 -0.46 10.65
N SER A 510 4.47 -0.74 9.43
CA SER A 510 4.14 -1.93 8.65
C SER A 510 5.27 -2.96 8.72
N ASN A 511 5.03 -4.17 8.23
CA ASN A 511 6.07 -5.14 7.84
C ASN A 511 5.75 -5.65 6.43
N ALA A 512 6.72 -6.19 5.70
CA ALA A 512 6.48 -6.93 4.48
C ALA A 512 5.59 -8.16 4.72
N SER A 513 5.03 -8.73 3.66
CA SER A 513 4.20 -9.95 3.72
C SER A 513 4.33 -10.73 2.40
N PRO A 514 4.58 -12.05 2.44
CA PRO A 514 4.96 -12.84 3.60
C PRO A 514 6.41 -12.54 4.06
N GLY A 515 6.80 -13.05 5.22
CA GLY A 515 8.19 -13.15 5.70
C GLY A 515 8.67 -12.00 6.60
N GLY A 516 7.95 -10.88 6.68
CA GLY A 516 8.10 -9.84 7.72
C GLY A 516 9.42 -9.06 7.84
N ALA A 517 10.51 -9.47 7.17
CA ALA A 517 11.87 -8.96 7.42
C ALA A 517 12.11 -7.50 7.00
N VAL A 518 11.46 -7.06 5.92
CA VAL A 518 11.49 -5.67 5.43
C VAL A 518 10.31 -4.90 6.01
N HIS A 519 10.41 -3.58 6.17
CA HIS A 519 9.33 -2.77 6.73
C HIS A 519 9.30 -1.33 6.23
N ASN A 520 8.10 -0.72 6.29
CA ASN A 520 7.93 0.74 6.15
C ASN A 520 7.45 1.31 7.49
N GLU A 521 7.97 2.46 7.90
CA GLU A 521 7.73 3.07 9.20
C GLU A 521 7.72 4.60 9.12
N ILE A 522 6.85 5.23 9.91
CA ILE A 522 6.95 6.63 10.32
C ILE A 522 6.86 6.64 11.86
N THR A 523 7.89 7.14 12.53
CA THR A 523 7.98 7.22 13.99
C THR A 523 8.37 8.62 14.41
N PHE A 524 7.63 9.15 15.39
CA PHE A 524 7.97 10.37 16.12
C PHE A 524 8.60 9.95 17.46
N ASP A 525 9.73 10.58 17.81
CA ASP A 525 10.41 10.47 19.09
C ASP A 525 10.26 11.82 19.81
N ASP A 526 9.45 11.83 20.87
CA ASP A 526 9.14 13.00 21.67
C ASP A 526 10.09 13.15 22.89
N SER A 527 11.27 12.49 22.82
CA SER A 527 12.33 12.58 23.83
C SER A 527 12.96 13.97 23.83
N SER A 528 12.73 14.76 24.88
CA SER A 528 13.14 16.17 24.89
C SER A 528 14.66 16.37 24.80
N GLY A 529 15.11 17.21 23.86
CA GLY A 529 16.52 17.40 23.50
C GLY A 529 17.11 16.32 22.58
N ALA A 530 16.29 15.38 22.10
CA ALA A 530 16.62 14.31 21.18
C ALA A 530 15.46 14.02 20.20
N GLU A 531 14.63 15.03 19.92
CA GLU A 531 13.40 14.92 19.14
C GLU A 531 13.70 14.48 17.69
N LEU A 532 12.97 13.47 17.18
CA LEU A 532 13.24 12.87 15.88
C LEU A 532 11.96 12.47 15.14
N ILE A 533 11.88 12.80 13.85
CA ILE A 533 10.97 12.15 12.91
C ILE A 533 11.80 11.15 12.10
N TYR A 534 11.55 9.85 12.31
CA TYR A 534 12.17 8.77 11.55
C TYR A 534 11.20 8.24 10.50
N THR A 535 11.60 8.31 9.23
CA THR A 535 10.87 7.71 8.10
C THR A 535 11.72 6.60 7.47
N ASN A 536 11.11 5.44 7.23
CA ASN A 536 11.76 4.32 6.56
C ASN A 536 10.87 3.78 5.44
N ALA A 537 11.38 3.79 4.21
CA ALA A 537 10.85 3.01 3.11
C ALA A 537 11.64 1.70 3.00
N GLY A 538 10.95 0.56 2.98
CA GLY A 538 11.58 -0.77 2.94
C GLY A 538 12.11 -1.17 1.56
N LYS A 539 11.76 -0.41 0.50
CA LYS A 539 12.24 -0.64 -0.87
C LYS A 539 12.31 0.68 -1.63
N ASP A 540 11.22 1.10 -2.26
CA ASP A 540 11.12 2.32 -3.07
C ASP A 540 10.41 3.43 -2.28
N MET A 541 10.72 4.69 -2.59
CA MET A 541 10.02 5.87 -2.04
C MET A 541 9.77 6.87 -3.16
N GLU A 542 8.50 7.19 -3.39
CA GLU A 542 8.04 8.18 -4.36
C GLU A 542 7.43 9.38 -3.60
N THR A 543 7.44 10.58 -4.19
CA THR A 543 6.93 11.80 -3.53
C THR A 543 6.48 12.83 -4.56
N ASP A 544 5.17 12.83 -4.84
CA ASP A 544 4.54 13.80 -5.74
C ASP A 544 4.11 15.07 -4.99
N VAL A 545 4.52 16.24 -5.49
CA VAL A 545 4.09 17.54 -4.96
C VAL A 545 3.48 18.36 -6.09
N GLY A 546 2.15 18.40 -6.16
CA GLY A 546 1.40 19.07 -7.24
C GLY A 546 1.44 20.60 -7.25
N ASN A 547 2.34 21.22 -6.48
CA ASN A 547 2.57 22.68 -6.43
C ASN A 547 3.99 22.91 -5.84
N ASN A 548 4.12 23.67 -4.74
CA ASN A 548 5.41 24.01 -4.14
C ASN A 548 5.84 23.00 -3.06
N ARG A 549 7.08 22.47 -3.16
CA ARG A 549 7.84 21.93 -2.02
C ARG A 549 8.62 23.07 -1.38
N LEU A 550 8.65 23.12 -0.05
CA LEU A 550 9.52 23.98 0.73
C LEU A 550 10.25 23.13 1.77
N GLU A 551 11.52 23.40 1.98
CA GLU A 551 12.37 22.70 2.93
C GLU A 551 13.26 23.73 3.64
N THR A 552 13.55 23.52 4.91
CA THR A 552 14.37 24.44 5.72
C THR A 552 15.03 23.63 6.83
N VAL A 553 16.35 23.49 6.76
CA VAL A 553 17.15 22.75 7.72
C VAL A 553 17.91 23.76 8.59
N GLY A 554 17.76 23.66 9.92
CA GLY A 554 18.32 24.65 10.85
C GLY A 554 19.81 24.50 11.15
N THR A 555 20.42 23.37 10.76
CA THR A 555 21.84 23.06 10.92
C THR A 555 22.38 22.37 9.66
N ASP A 556 22.58 21.05 9.68
CA ASP A 556 23.26 20.29 8.65
C ASP A 556 22.28 19.41 7.86
N SER A 557 22.46 19.34 6.53
CA SER A 557 21.77 18.38 5.66
C SER A 557 22.77 17.44 4.99
N LEU A 558 22.44 16.15 4.90
CA LEU A 558 23.30 15.12 4.33
C LEU A 558 22.50 14.21 3.39
N MET A 559 22.75 14.35 2.08
CA MET A 559 22.24 13.45 1.06
C MET A 559 23.31 12.42 0.67
N LYS A 560 22.92 11.14 0.58
CA LYS A 560 23.81 10.04 0.17
C LYS A 560 23.10 9.08 -0.76
N VAL A 561 23.38 9.20 -2.05
CA VAL A 561 22.87 8.30 -3.09
C VAL A 561 23.86 7.16 -3.33
N GLY A 562 23.37 5.92 -3.40
CA GLY A 562 24.21 4.72 -3.52
C GLY A 562 24.57 4.29 -4.95
N ALA A 563 23.97 4.92 -5.96
CA ALA A 563 24.16 4.59 -7.38
C ALA A 563 24.14 5.85 -8.25
N ASN A 564 22.95 6.27 -8.74
CA ASN A 564 22.77 7.41 -9.62
C ASN A 564 21.78 8.40 -9.00
N ASP A 565 22.09 9.69 -9.12
CA ASP A 565 21.15 10.79 -8.91
C ASP A 565 20.84 11.47 -10.25
N THR A 566 19.67 12.09 -10.43
CA THR A 566 19.26 12.72 -11.69
C THR A 566 18.17 13.77 -11.46
N GLU A 567 18.58 15.03 -11.38
CA GLU A 567 17.69 16.19 -11.24
C GLU A 567 17.26 16.76 -12.61
N ASN A 568 15.99 17.18 -12.74
CA ASN A 568 15.45 17.80 -13.96
C ASN A 568 14.62 19.04 -13.62
N ILE A 569 15.24 20.22 -13.73
CA ILE A 569 14.59 21.51 -13.42
C ILE A 569 14.03 22.12 -14.71
N GLY A 570 12.70 22.23 -14.79
CA GLY A 570 12.00 22.67 -16.01
C GLY A 570 12.06 24.17 -16.33
N ALA A 571 12.72 24.98 -15.49
CA ALA A 571 12.86 26.43 -15.67
C ALA A 571 14.22 26.93 -15.12
N ASN A 572 14.21 27.61 -13.97
CA ASN A 572 15.41 28.22 -13.37
C ASN A 572 15.87 27.41 -12.15
N CYS A 573 17.18 27.22 -12.02
CA CYS A 573 17.84 26.82 -10.79
C CYS A 573 18.65 28.00 -10.24
N THR A 574 18.68 28.16 -8.92
CA THR A 574 19.51 29.14 -8.22
C THR A 574 20.08 28.48 -6.98
N VAL A 575 21.41 28.49 -6.85
CA VAL A 575 22.14 27.94 -5.70
C VAL A 575 23.00 29.07 -5.12
N GLU A 576 22.89 29.29 -3.81
CA GLU A 576 23.67 30.29 -3.08
C GLU A 576 24.37 29.60 -1.90
N ILE A 577 25.70 29.72 -1.84
CA ILE A 577 26.55 29.04 -0.85
C ILE A 577 27.34 30.10 -0.10
N GLY A 578 27.05 30.28 1.19
CA GLY A 578 27.55 31.40 1.98
C GLY A 578 29.03 31.37 2.38
N VAL A 579 29.77 30.27 2.11
CA VAL A 579 31.20 30.14 2.45
C VAL A 579 31.99 29.41 1.36
N ASN A 580 31.89 28.08 1.28
CA ASN A 580 32.70 27.24 0.38
C ASN A 580 31.83 26.21 -0.33
N ASP A 581 32.05 26.04 -1.63
CA ASP A 581 31.64 24.84 -2.39
C ASP A 581 32.86 23.92 -2.60
N THR A 582 32.65 22.62 -2.77
CA THR A 582 33.72 21.63 -3.03
C THR A 582 33.18 20.41 -3.76
N LEU A 583 33.31 20.42 -5.09
CA LEU A 583 32.90 19.33 -5.97
C LEU A 583 34.08 18.37 -6.24
N THR A 584 33.84 17.06 -6.14
CA THR A 584 34.82 16.01 -6.48
C THR A 584 34.18 14.98 -7.42
N ILE A 585 34.70 14.88 -8.65
CA ILE A 585 34.20 13.98 -9.69
C ILE A 585 35.27 12.92 -9.99
N GLY A 586 34.92 11.64 -9.81
CA GLY A 586 35.86 10.52 -9.96
C GLY A 586 36.12 10.03 -11.40
N ALA A 587 35.46 10.64 -12.40
CA ALA A 587 35.58 10.26 -13.81
C ALA A 587 35.49 11.49 -14.74
N ASN A 588 34.34 11.73 -15.36
CA ASN A 588 34.13 12.84 -16.30
C ASN A 588 33.08 13.81 -15.78
N ASP A 589 33.35 15.11 -15.90
CA ASP A 589 32.33 16.16 -15.90
C ASP A 589 31.92 16.47 -17.35
N THR A 590 30.70 16.95 -17.59
CA THR A 590 30.20 17.33 -18.93
C THR A 590 29.10 18.38 -18.84
N VAL A 591 29.50 19.65 -18.87
CA VAL A 591 28.59 20.80 -18.87
C VAL A 591 28.20 21.19 -20.30
N LYS A 592 26.89 21.28 -20.58
CA LYS A 592 26.35 21.73 -21.88
C LYS A 592 25.38 22.89 -21.67
N ILE A 593 25.78 24.09 -22.09
CA ILE A 593 24.97 25.31 -21.98
C ILE A 593 24.44 25.70 -23.36
N GLY A 594 23.12 25.92 -23.47
CA GLY A 594 22.44 26.27 -24.72
C GLY A 594 22.38 27.78 -25.03
N GLY A 595 22.70 28.62 -24.04
CA GLY A 595 22.79 30.06 -24.15
C GLY A 595 24.18 30.57 -23.74
N ASN A 596 24.23 31.57 -22.88
CA ASN A 596 25.49 32.13 -22.38
C ASN A 596 25.99 31.41 -21.13
N CYS A 597 27.29 31.20 -21.03
CA CYS A 597 27.99 30.91 -19.78
C CYS A 597 28.68 32.18 -19.29
N SER A 598 28.71 32.42 -17.98
CA SER A 598 29.44 33.52 -17.36
C SER A 598 30.04 33.05 -16.05
N THR A 599 31.33 33.32 -15.83
CA THR A 599 32.05 32.96 -14.62
C THR A 599 32.81 34.19 -14.15
N ASP A 600 32.48 34.68 -12.96
CA ASP A 600 33.20 35.78 -12.30
C ASP A 600 33.98 35.21 -11.12
N ILE A 601 35.21 35.68 -10.92
CA ILE A 601 36.17 35.16 -9.95
C ILE A 601 36.90 36.36 -9.32
N GLY A 602 36.44 36.80 -8.15
CA GLY A 602 36.97 37.98 -7.46
C GLY A 602 38.39 37.84 -6.87
N SER A 603 39.12 36.77 -7.22
CA SER A 603 40.49 36.51 -6.77
C SER A 603 41.22 35.61 -7.78
N ASN A 604 41.79 34.48 -7.36
CA ASN A 604 42.60 33.61 -8.20
C ASN A 604 41.77 32.49 -8.85
N SER A 605 42.15 32.12 -10.08
CA SER A 605 41.70 30.90 -10.76
C SER A 605 42.91 30.02 -11.09
N LEU A 606 42.77 28.70 -10.95
CA LEU A 606 43.84 27.73 -11.19
C LEU A 606 43.29 26.49 -11.88
N THR A 607 43.64 26.32 -13.16
CA THR A 607 43.29 25.14 -13.96
C THR A 607 44.54 24.30 -14.18
N ILE A 608 44.52 23.04 -13.73
CA ILE A 608 45.62 22.08 -13.94
C ILE A 608 45.11 20.97 -14.86
N ILE A 609 45.79 20.77 -15.99
CA ILE A 609 45.39 19.82 -17.04
C ILE A 609 46.53 18.82 -17.24
N GLY A 610 46.29 17.56 -16.86
CA GLY A 610 47.27 16.47 -16.99
C GLY A 610 47.32 15.81 -18.38
N GLY A 611 46.47 16.25 -19.31
CA GLY A 611 46.39 15.80 -20.69
C GLY A 611 46.36 16.98 -21.66
N ASN A 612 45.48 16.93 -22.67
CA ASN A 612 45.33 18.00 -23.64
C ASN A 612 44.20 18.96 -23.26
N GLU A 613 44.43 20.27 -23.40
CA GLU A 613 43.34 21.25 -23.52
C GLU A 613 42.99 21.45 -25.01
N SER A 614 41.73 21.75 -25.32
CA SER A 614 41.31 22.15 -26.66
C SER A 614 40.21 23.20 -26.59
N LYS A 615 40.42 24.33 -27.28
CA LYS A 615 39.52 25.48 -27.31
C LYS A 615 39.12 25.77 -28.75
N LYS A 616 37.81 25.76 -29.04
CA LYS A 616 37.26 26.09 -30.35
C LYS A 616 36.26 27.23 -30.21
N VAL A 617 36.66 28.42 -30.65
CA VAL A 617 35.82 29.62 -30.67
C VAL A 617 35.27 29.83 -32.08
N GLY A 618 33.95 29.98 -32.21
CA GLY A 618 33.27 30.11 -33.52
C GLY A 618 33.13 31.55 -34.04
N ALA A 619 33.55 32.53 -33.24
CA ALA A 619 33.55 33.96 -33.55
C ALA A 619 34.79 34.60 -32.89
N ASN A 620 34.63 35.70 -32.16
CA ASN A 620 35.75 36.41 -31.54
C ASN A 620 36.14 35.77 -30.19
N GLN A 621 37.46 35.62 -29.97
CA GLN A 621 38.04 35.42 -28.64
C GLN A 621 38.75 36.70 -28.23
N THR A 622 38.39 37.28 -27.09
CA THR A 622 39.06 38.46 -26.53
C THR A 622 39.76 38.07 -25.23
N ILE A 623 41.06 38.34 -25.13
CA ILE A 623 41.84 38.17 -23.91
C ILE A 623 42.35 39.55 -23.48
N THR A 624 41.97 39.99 -22.29
CA THR A 624 42.40 41.27 -21.71
C THR A 624 43.15 40.98 -20.42
N ILE A 625 44.43 41.37 -20.36
CA ILE A 625 45.30 41.12 -19.21
C ILE A 625 45.83 42.46 -18.70
N GLY A 626 45.46 42.82 -17.47
CA GLY A 626 45.77 44.13 -16.87
C GLY A 626 47.21 44.31 -16.37
N ALA A 627 48.04 43.25 -16.44
CA ALA A 627 49.43 43.28 -15.97
C ALA A 627 50.36 42.48 -16.90
N THR A 628 50.65 41.22 -16.57
CA THR A 628 51.63 40.39 -17.29
C THR A 628 50.96 39.14 -17.86
N HIS A 629 51.15 38.91 -19.16
CA HIS A 629 50.93 37.60 -19.77
C HIS A 629 52.26 36.83 -19.81
N THR A 630 52.21 35.51 -19.65
CA THR A 630 53.38 34.65 -19.80
C THR A 630 52.91 33.29 -20.29
N GLU A 631 53.32 32.94 -21.50
CA GLU A 631 53.12 31.64 -22.10
C GLU A 631 54.47 30.92 -22.17
N LEU A 632 54.48 29.62 -21.83
CA LEU A 632 55.68 28.79 -21.85
C LEU A 632 55.33 27.44 -22.48
N VAL A 633 55.80 27.24 -23.71
CA VAL A 633 55.57 26.00 -24.47
C VAL A 633 56.87 25.21 -24.55
N GLY A 634 56.88 23.99 -23.99
CA GLY A 634 58.04 23.09 -23.99
C GLY A 634 58.25 22.31 -25.29
N GLY A 635 57.39 22.52 -26.29
CA GLY A 635 57.44 21.91 -27.62
C GLY A 635 57.37 22.98 -28.72
N ASN A 636 56.58 22.73 -29.75
CA ASN A 636 56.39 23.67 -30.86
C ASN A 636 55.12 24.52 -30.66
N VAL A 637 55.16 25.79 -31.08
CA VAL A 637 53.99 26.63 -31.31
C VAL A 637 53.75 26.71 -32.83
N THR A 638 52.49 26.63 -33.24
CA THR A 638 52.07 26.80 -34.64
C THR A 638 50.86 27.73 -34.68
N GLU A 639 51.01 28.91 -35.27
CA GLU A 639 49.93 29.85 -35.52
C GLU A 639 49.60 29.88 -37.02
N GLU A 640 48.31 29.73 -37.36
CA GLU A 640 47.82 29.89 -38.73
C GLU A 640 46.75 30.99 -38.74
N ILE A 641 46.99 32.06 -39.52
CA ILE A 641 46.17 33.26 -39.52
C ILE A 641 45.68 33.51 -40.95
N GLY A 642 44.46 33.06 -41.25
CA GLY A 642 43.81 33.22 -42.56
C GLY A 642 43.33 34.64 -42.90
N GLY A 643 43.81 35.65 -42.17
CA GLY A 643 43.42 37.05 -42.29
C GLY A 643 44.62 37.97 -41.99
N THR A 644 44.39 39.06 -41.25
CA THR A 644 45.45 40.01 -40.88
C THR A 644 45.91 39.81 -39.44
N LEU A 645 47.21 39.58 -39.24
CA LEU A 645 47.87 39.78 -37.94
C LEU A 645 48.32 41.24 -37.82
N THR A 646 48.03 41.87 -36.67
CA THR A 646 48.51 43.21 -36.33
C THR A 646 49.10 43.21 -34.92
N THR A 647 50.42 43.18 -34.82
CA THR A 647 51.15 43.29 -33.55
C THR A 647 51.55 44.74 -33.31
N THR A 648 51.14 45.32 -32.17
CA THR A 648 51.48 46.70 -31.78
C THR A 648 52.22 46.69 -30.45
N VAL A 649 53.53 46.98 -30.46
CA VAL A 649 54.36 47.02 -29.24
C VAL A 649 54.72 48.47 -28.92
N ALA A 650 54.29 48.96 -27.75
CA ALA A 650 54.37 50.38 -27.41
C ALA A 650 55.73 50.85 -26.84
N ALA A 651 56.61 49.93 -26.44
CA ALA A 651 57.88 50.24 -25.77
C ALA A 651 59.09 49.59 -26.46
N ALA A 652 59.24 48.27 -26.36
CA ALA A 652 60.30 47.52 -27.01
C ALA A 652 59.85 46.07 -27.29
N GLU A 653 60.23 45.56 -28.46
CA GLU A 653 60.04 44.17 -28.87
C GLU A 653 61.41 43.48 -28.86
N PHE A 654 61.47 42.25 -28.33
CA PHE A 654 62.69 41.46 -28.27
C PHE A 654 62.41 40.02 -28.74
N GLU A 655 62.96 39.65 -29.89
CA GLU A 655 62.85 38.29 -30.43
C GLU A 655 64.24 37.64 -30.43
N THR A 656 64.37 36.47 -29.79
CA THR A 656 65.63 35.71 -29.73
C THR A 656 65.40 34.32 -30.31
N VAL A 657 65.98 34.05 -31.48
CA VAL A 657 65.88 32.75 -32.17
C VAL A 657 67.19 32.00 -31.99
N GLY A 658 67.16 30.89 -31.25
CA GLY A 658 68.35 30.05 -30.98
C GLY A 658 68.80 29.16 -32.15
N GLY A 659 68.05 29.16 -33.25
CA GLY A 659 68.33 28.40 -34.47
C GLY A 659 68.06 29.24 -35.74
N ASN A 660 67.56 28.60 -36.79
CA ASN A 660 67.28 29.28 -38.05
C ASN A 660 65.92 30.01 -38.02
N ARG A 661 65.91 31.32 -38.27
CA ARG A 661 64.68 32.04 -38.66
C ARG A 661 64.52 31.98 -40.18
N LYS A 662 63.39 31.44 -40.65
CA LYS A 662 62.94 31.55 -42.05
C LYS A 662 61.75 32.51 -42.11
N THR A 663 61.57 33.22 -43.23
CA THR A 663 60.41 34.08 -43.46
C THR A 663 60.12 34.08 -44.95
N ASP A 664 59.12 33.29 -45.36
CA ASP A 664 58.66 33.21 -46.74
C ASP A 664 57.49 34.18 -46.95
N ILE A 665 57.56 35.02 -47.97
CA ILE A 665 56.54 36.05 -48.25
C ILE A 665 56.20 36.00 -49.74
N ALA A 666 54.94 35.71 -50.07
CA ALA A 666 54.45 35.64 -51.45
C ALA A 666 54.03 36.99 -52.04
N GLY A 667 53.79 38.00 -51.17
CA GLY A 667 53.44 39.37 -51.54
C GLY A 667 54.60 40.35 -51.35
N ALA A 668 54.29 41.64 -51.29
CA ALA A 668 55.27 42.67 -50.98
C ALA A 668 55.64 42.65 -49.49
N HIS A 669 56.94 42.72 -49.18
CA HIS A 669 57.45 42.90 -47.82
C HIS A 669 57.95 44.33 -47.63
N THR A 670 57.33 45.08 -46.70
CA THR A 670 57.66 46.48 -46.43
C THR A 670 58.10 46.63 -44.98
N GLN A 671 59.32 47.13 -44.76
CA GLN A 671 59.83 47.47 -43.43
C GLN A 671 60.19 48.96 -43.40
N SER A 672 59.63 49.69 -42.44
CA SER A 672 59.83 51.12 -42.26
C SER A 672 60.31 51.40 -40.84
N PHE A 673 61.36 52.20 -40.70
CA PHE A 673 62.00 52.51 -39.42
C PHE A 673 61.99 54.02 -39.21
N GLY A 674 61.44 54.49 -38.08
CA GLY A 674 61.38 55.92 -37.74
C GLY A 674 62.72 56.53 -37.29
N ALA A 675 63.76 55.71 -37.15
CA ALA A 675 65.09 56.06 -36.69
C ALA A 675 66.14 55.13 -37.33
N ALA A 676 67.35 55.06 -36.77
CA ALA A 676 68.43 54.22 -37.29
C ALA A 676 68.08 52.71 -37.24
N HIS A 677 68.23 52.03 -38.38
CA HIS A 677 68.13 50.57 -38.49
C HIS A 677 69.54 49.97 -38.68
N LEU A 678 69.98 49.14 -37.72
CA LEU A 678 71.28 48.48 -37.74
C LEU A 678 71.10 46.96 -37.90
N LYS A 679 71.44 46.42 -39.08
CA LYS A 679 71.42 44.98 -39.34
C LYS A 679 72.85 44.43 -39.40
N LEU A 680 73.29 43.83 -38.29
CA LEU A 680 74.55 43.07 -38.21
C LEU A 680 74.34 41.65 -38.75
N VAL A 681 75.32 41.13 -39.49
CA VAL A 681 75.34 39.75 -39.99
C VAL A 681 76.75 39.19 -39.76
N GLY A 682 76.87 38.11 -38.98
CA GLY A 682 78.17 37.52 -38.60
C GLY A 682 78.76 36.56 -39.64
N GLY A 683 78.02 36.24 -40.69
CA GLY A 683 78.44 35.40 -41.81
C GLY A 683 78.02 36.01 -43.16
N ASN A 684 77.84 35.17 -44.18
CA ASN A 684 77.46 35.64 -45.51
C ASN A 684 76.08 36.32 -45.52
N ARG A 685 75.96 37.41 -46.29
CA ARG A 685 74.68 38.03 -46.65
C ARG A 685 74.53 38.00 -48.17
N GLU A 686 73.73 37.07 -48.67
CA GLU A 686 73.29 37.04 -50.06
C GLU A 686 72.00 37.86 -50.22
N LEU A 687 71.80 38.42 -51.41
CA LEU A 687 70.60 39.18 -51.80
C LEU A 687 70.40 39.02 -53.30
N THR A 688 69.29 38.40 -53.68
CA THR A 688 68.94 38.12 -55.08
C THR A 688 67.57 38.70 -55.37
N CYS A 689 67.49 39.54 -56.40
CA CYS A 689 66.30 40.32 -56.75
C CYS A 689 66.36 40.71 -58.23
N VAL A 690 65.20 40.93 -58.86
CA VAL A 690 65.10 41.32 -60.28
C VAL A 690 65.59 42.75 -60.52
N ASP A 691 65.36 43.65 -59.55
CA ASP A 691 65.85 45.03 -59.53
C ASP A 691 66.10 45.47 -58.08
N LEU A 692 66.95 46.47 -57.86
CA LEU A 692 67.39 46.93 -56.52
C LEU A 692 67.64 48.43 -56.44
N THR A 693 66.57 49.23 -56.35
CA THR A 693 66.66 50.67 -56.15
C THR A 693 67.05 51.02 -54.70
N THR A 694 68.30 51.45 -54.49
CA THR A 694 68.80 51.91 -53.18
C THR A 694 68.94 53.43 -53.15
N ASN A 695 67.89 54.14 -52.73
CA ASN A 695 67.92 55.59 -52.58
C ASN A 695 68.50 56.00 -51.21
N VAL A 696 69.54 56.84 -51.21
CA VAL A 696 70.24 57.27 -49.98
C VAL A 696 70.23 58.81 -49.91
N GLY A 697 69.41 59.37 -49.01
CA GLY A 697 69.15 60.82 -48.94
C GLY A 697 70.25 61.70 -48.35
N ALA A 698 71.44 61.15 -48.04
CA ALA A 698 72.56 61.91 -47.49
C ALA A 698 73.93 61.40 -47.99
N ALA A 699 74.38 60.24 -47.51
CA ALA A 699 75.64 59.62 -47.93
C ALA A 699 75.61 58.10 -47.73
N ALA A 700 76.24 57.36 -48.64
CA ALA A 700 76.43 55.91 -48.53
C ALA A 700 77.92 55.60 -48.30
N LEU A 701 78.22 54.78 -47.28
CA LEU A 701 79.60 54.38 -46.96
C LEU A 701 79.69 52.85 -46.90
N ARG A 702 80.39 52.25 -47.87
CA ARG A 702 80.58 50.79 -47.97
C ARG A 702 82.02 50.42 -47.60
N ILE A 703 82.25 50.16 -46.32
CA ILE A 703 83.54 49.66 -45.82
C ILE A 703 83.60 48.15 -46.07
N ILE A 704 84.67 47.67 -46.70
CA ILE A 704 84.89 46.24 -47.00
C ILE A 704 86.24 45.84 -46.42
N GLY A 705 86.27 44.78 -45.61
CA GLY A 705 87.50 44.28 -44.95
C GLY A 705 88.36 43.33 -45.79
N GLY A 706 88.08 43.20 -47.09
CA GLY A 706 88.70 42.25 -48.02
C GLY A 706 88.46 42.68 -49.46
N SER A 707 88.67 41.77 -50.42
CA SER A 707 88.41 42.04 -51.84
C SER A 707 86.92 42.24 -52.12
N VAL A 708 86.60 43.27 -52.89
CA VAL A 708 85.27 43.40 -53.53
C VAL A 708 85.41 42.99 -54.99
N SER A 709 84.54 42.08 -55.44
CA SER A 709 84.26 41.91 -56.87
C SER A 709 82.96 42.64 -57.19
N THR A 710 82.89 43.29 -58.34
CA THR A 710 81.66 43.90 -58.87
C THR A 710 81.57 43.50 -60.33
N GLU A 711 80.83 42.42 -60.59
CA GLU A 711 80.64 41.85 -61.92
C GLU A 711 79.37 42.46 -62.53
N VAL A 712 79.53 43.28 -63.58
CA VAL A 712 78.42 44.00 -64.23
C VAL A 712 78.27 43.47 -65.65
N ALA A 713 77.14 42.83 -65.93
CA ALA A 713 76.87 42.21 -67.24
C ALA A 713 76.55 43.22 -68.38
N CYS A 714 76.53 44.53 -68.08
CA CYS A 714 76.21 45.61 -69.01
C CYS A 714 76.91 46.93 -68.60
N SER A 715 76.62 48.02 -69.31
CA SER A 715 77.27 49.32 -69.10
C SER A 715 77.00 49.93 -67.72
N GLN A 716 78.06 50.18 -66.93
CA GLN A 716 77.98 50.93 -65.68
C GLN A 716 78.26 52.43 -65.91
N THR A 717 77.28 53.28 -65.60
CA THR A 717 77.39 54.74 -65.75
C THR A 717 77.51 55.41 -64.37
N LEU A 718 78.68 55.96 -64.04
CA LEU A 718 78.93 56.62 -62.75
C LEU A 718 78.98 58.14 -62.89
N ASN A 719 77.83 58.81 -62.73
CA ASN A 719 77.72 60.26 -62.79
C ASN A 719 78.19 60.94 -61.48
N ALA A 720 79.51 61.13 -61.34
CA ALA A 720 80.11 61.85 -60.22
C ALA A 720 80.08 63.38 -60.45
N GLY A 721 79.07 64.04 -59.91
CA GLY A 721 78.93 65.51 -59.95
C GLY A 721 79.93 66.24 -59.06
N GLY A 722 81.21 66.29 -59.46
CA GLY A 722 82.27 67.05 -58.78
C GLY A 722 83.01 66.28 -57.69
N GLY A 723 83.77 65.24 -58.06
CA GLY A 723 84.66 64.51 -57.15
C GLY A 723 85.87 63.91 -57.87
N ALA A 724 87.04 63.93 -57.23
CA ALA A 724 88.28 63.38 -57.79
C ALA A 724 88.45 61.90 -57.41
N ILE A 725 88.87 61.07 -58.37
CA ILE A 725 89.16 59.66 -58.15
C ILE A 725 90.62 59.52 -57.71
N TYR A 726 90.84 59.11 -56.45
CA TYR A 726 92.17 58.80 -55.90
C TYR A 726 92.45 57.30 -55.92
N LEU A 727 93.55 56.91 -56.55
CA LEU A 727 94.11 55.55 -56.51
C LEU A 727 95.55 55.64 -55.98
N ALA A 728 95.79 55.11 -54.79
CA ALA A 728 97.10 55.21 -54.11
C ALA A 728 97.45 53.91 -53.36
N PRO A 729 98.35 53.07 -53.89
CA PRO A 729 98.93 51.97 -53.13
C PRO A 729 99.89 52.53 -52.06
N THR A 730 99.74 52.11 -50.81
CA THR A 730 100.54 52.61 -49.68
C THR A 730 100.97 51.46 -48.78
N TYR A 731 102.26 51.30 -48.50
CA TYR A 731 102.73 50.68 -47.25
C TYR A 731 104.16 51.12 -46.86
N LYS A 732 104.48 51.06 -45.57
CA LYS A 732 105.78 51.37 -44.95
C LYS A 732 106.37 50.13 -44.27
N ALA A 733 107.66 50.02 -43.96
CA ALA A 733 108.91 50.53 -44.53
C ALA A 733 110.07 50.07 -43.62
N THR A 734 111.10 49.39 -44.14
CA THR A 734 112.37 49.12 -43.43
C THR A 734 113.51 48.82 -44.41
N ASP A 735 114.73 49.23 -44.04
CA ASP A 735 115.98 49.24 -44.82
C ASP A 735 116.00 50.16 -46.09
N PRO A 736 116.84 51.23 -46.12
CA PRO A 736 116.81 52.24 -47.17
C PRO A 736 118.00 52.17 -48.15
N SER A 737 118.54 50.99 -48.48
CA SER A 737 119.81 50.87 -49.22
C SER A 737 119.79 50.10 -50.56
N ARG A 738 118.66 49.52 -51.00
CA ARG A 738 118.50 48.92 -52.33
C ARG A 738 117.03 48.93 -52.80
N SER A 739 116.80 49.03 -54.11
CA SER A 739 115.47 48.97 -54.73
C SER A 739 115.50 48.13 -56.01
N ASP A 740 114.75 47.04 -56.03
CA ASP A 740 114.42 46.25 -57.23
C ASP A 740 112.88 46.19 -57.34
N THR A 741 112.33 46.40 -58.54
CA THR A 741 110.88 46.42 -58.80
C THR A 741 110.50 45.43 -59.89
N ASP A 742 109.48 44.60 -59.64
CA ASP A 742 109.04 43.56 -60.58
C ASP A 742 107.54 43.68 -60.91
N GLY A 743 107.19 43.57 -62.20
CA GLY A 743 105.85 43.17 -62.65
C GLY A 743 104.66 44.15 -62.58
N PHE A 744 104.70 45.35 -63.18
CA PHE A 744 103.46 46.02 -63.60
C PHE A 744 102.96 45.45 -64.95
N LYS A 745 101.79 44.82 -64.98
CA LYS A 745 101.16 44.28 -66.20
C LYS A 745 99.85 44.98 -66.54
N LEU A 746 99.87 45.81 -67.58
CA LEU A 746 98.69 46.37 -68.23
C LEU A 746 98.53 45.74 -69.63
N SER A 747 97.53 44.87 -69.81
CA SER A 747 97.20 44.27 -71.11
C SER A 747 96.17 45.11 -71.87
N ALA A 748 96.56 46.30 -72.33
CA ALA A 748 95.71 47.20 -73.11
C ALA A 748 95.83 46.93 -74.62
N THR A 749 95.07 45.96 -75.13
CA THR A 749 95.02 45.66 -76.57
C THR A 749 94.04 46.62 -77.28
N GLY A 750 94.54 47.52 -78.12
CA GLY A 750 93.71 48.33 -79.02
C GLY A 750 93.27 49.71 -78.51
N ILE A 751 93.95 50.29 -77.52
CA ILE A 751 93.75 51.69 -77.12
C ILE A 751 94.79 52.59 -77.80
N SER A 752 94.36 53.60 -78.54
CA SER A 752 95.20 54.72 -78.98
C SER A 752 95.02 55.91 -78.04
N THR A 753 96.13 56.49 -77.58
CA THR A 753 96.10 57.68 -76.71
C THR A 753 97.21 58.64 -77.11
N THR A 754 96.85 59.86 -77.51
CA THR A 754 97.81 60.91 -77.86
C THR A 754 98.24 61.65 -76.60
N LEU A 755 99.51 61.50 -76.20
CA LEU A 755 100.14 62.36 -75.19
C LEU A 755 101.19 63.25 -75.86
N GLY A 756 101.21 64.54 -75.51
CA GLY A 756 102.20 65.51 -75.99
C GLY A 756 102.94 66.16 -74.84
N GLY A 757 104.29 66.18 -74.93
CA GLY A 757 105.17 66.87 -73.99
C GLY A 757 105.69 65.99 -72.85
N VAL A 758 106.96 65.58 -72.96
CA VAL A 758 107.78 65.05 -71.86
C VAL A 758 109.18 65.61 -72.04
N GLU A 759 109.80 66.08 -70.94
CA GLU A 759 111.18 66.56 -70.89
C GLU A 759 111.93 65.78 -69.80
N LEU A 760 113.18 65.41 -70.06
CA LEU A 760 113.96 64.49 -69.23
C LEU A 760 115.47 64.75 -69.41
N SER A 761 116.23 64.76 -68.31
CA SER A 761 117.69 64.90 -68.34
C SER A 761 118.35 64.07 -67.23
N ALA A 762 119.60 63.64 -67.45
CA ALA A 762 120.36 62.81 -66.52
C ALA A 762 121.87 63.00 -66.72
N THR A 763 122.66 62.79 -65.66
CA THR A 763 124.12 62.95 -65.68
C THR A 763 124.78 61.90 -64.78
N GLY A 764 125.75 61.14 -65.32
CA GLY A 764 126.50 60.11 -64.58
C GLY A 764 126.26 58.70 -65.13
N ILE A 765 127.32 58.02 -65.54
CA ILE A 765 127.28 56.73 -66.25
C ILE A 765 128.35 55.79 -65.68
N SER A 766 127.99 54.55 -65.37
CA SER A 766 128.82 53.38 -65.61
C SER A 766 127.96 52.12 -65.74
N THR A 767 128.36 51.21 -66.63
CA THR A 767 127.60 50.01 -67.02
C THR A 767 128.40 48.73 -66.73
N SER A 768 127.72 47.66 -66.33
CA SER A 768 128.25 46.30 -66.43
C SER A 768 127.44 45.49 -67.45
N THR A 769 127.88 45.52 -68.71
CA THR A 769 127.25 44.79 -69.81
C THR A 769 127.88 43.42 -70.06
N THR A 770 127.05 42.39 -70.14
CA THR A 770 127.31 41.21 -70.99
C THR A 770 126.30 41.24 -72.14
N GLY A 771 126.76 41.69 -73.32
CA GLY A 771 125.90 42.14 -74.41
C GLY A 771 125.93 43.66 -74.52
N LEU A 772 126.68 44.18 -75.50
CA LEU A 772 126.99 45.61 -75.67
C LEU A 772 126.79 46.03 -77.12
N SER A 773 126.03 47.10 -77.34
CA SER A 773 126.24 48.02 -78.46
C SER A 773 125.91 49.45 -78.00
N VAL A 774 126.83 50.39 -78.20
CA VAL A 774 126.78 51.74 -77.63
C VAL A 774 127.46 52.75 -78.57
N GLY A 775 126.94 53.97 -78.61
CA GLY A 775 127.60 55.17 -79.15
C GLY A 775 127.24 56.40 -78.31
N PHE A 776 128.09 57.43 -78.29
CA PHE A 776 127.97 58.60 -77.41
C PHE A 776 128.27 59.92 -78.12
N ALA A 777 127.76 61.04 -77.56
CA ALA A 777 128.32 62.39 -77.78
C ALA A 777 127.98 63.35 -76.61
N GLY A 778 129.00 63.94 -75.96
CA GLY A 778 128.86 65.10 -75.03
C GLY A 778 128.77 64.79 -73.52
N ALA A 779 129.57 65.48 -72.70
CA ALA A 779 129.57 65.37 -71.23
C ALA A 779 130.29 66.54 -70.50
N ALA A 780 130.22 66.51 -69.15
CA ALA A 780 131.14 67.08 -68.13
C ALA A 780 131.05 68.61 -67.79
N LEU A 781 131.31 69.10 -66.56
CA LEU A 781 131.46 68.46 -65.22
C LEU A 781 131.24 69.47 -64.06
N THR A 782 131.31 68.99 -62.80
CA THR A 782 131.16 69.74 -61.51
C THR A 782 132.50 70.26 -60.95
N PHE A 783 132.47 71.15 -59.92
CA PHE A 783 133.64 71.60 -59.15
C PHE A 783 133.38 71.63 -57.62
N ALA A 784 134.44 71.46 -56.81
CA ALA A 784 134.44 71.72 -55.36
C ALA A 784 135.86 71.87 -54.75
N ALA A 785 136.54 73.00 -54.98
CA ALA A 785 137.77 73.41 -54.26
C ALA A 785 138.06 74.91 -54.48
N PHE A 786 138.87 75.54 -53.61
CA PHE A 786 139.54 76.81 -53.90
C PHE A 786 140.94 76.88 -53.29
N GLU A 787 141.86 77.53 -54.01
CA GLU A 787 143.16 78.02 -53.56
C GLU A 787 143.44 79.32 -54.33
N ILE A 788 144.11 80.31 -53.74
CA ILE A 788 144.38 81.60 -54.39
C ILE A 788 145.89 81.84 -54.46
N GLN A 789 146.45 81.72 -55.68
CA GLN A 789 147.69 82.39 -56.04
C GLN A 789 147.37 83.69 -56.77
N SER A 790 147.64 84.84 -56.14
CA SER A 790 147.49 86.15 -56.78
C SER A 790 148.75 86.53 -57.57
N ILE A 791 148.88 86.01 -58.80
CA ILE A 791 149.89 86.46 -59.77
C ILE A 791 149.20 86.79 -61.10
N GLY A 792 148.67 88.01 -61.23
CA GLY A 792 148.14 88.54 -62.51
C GLY A 792 146.64 88.85 -62.57
N PHE A 793 146.32 90.15 -62.65
CA PHE A 793 145.20 90.84 -63.34
C PHE A 793 143.97 90.05 -63.93
N LYS A 794 142.75 90.45 -63.46
CA LYS A 794 141.33 90.35 -64.02
C LYS A 794 140.39 89.15 -63.54
N THR A 795 139.35 89.40 -62.66
CA THR A 795 138.91 88.62 -61.38
C THR A 795 137.49 88.97 -60.60
N ARG A 796 136.82 88.24 -59.53
CA ARG A 796 135.46 88.49 -58.65
C ARG A 796 134.88 87.52 -57.39
N ILE A 797 133.83 87.78 -56.42
CA ILE A 797 133.24 86.99 -55.12
C ILE A 797 131.76 87.30 -54.33
N ASP A 798 131.16 86.55 -53.25
CA ASP A 798 130.11 86.80 -52.00
C ASP A 798 128.74 85.89 -51.64
N GLY A 799 127.81 85.66 -50.53
CA GLY A 799 127.27 85.89 -49.02
C GLY A 799 125.87 85.08 -48.51
N GLY A 800 125.01 84.89 -47.35
CA GLY A 800 124.57 85.15 -45.82
C GLY A 800 123.22 84.41 -45.07
N HIS A 801 122.71 84.52 -43.73
CA HIS A 801 121.53 83.69 -42.94
C HIS A 801 120.77 84.05 -41.45
N MET A 802 119.66 83.39 -40.80
CA MET A 802 118.88 83.62 -39.38
C MET A 802 117.79 82.60 -38.55
N GLN A 803 116.93 82.90 -37.43
CA GLN A 803 116.16 81.99 -36.32
C GLN A 803 114.66 82.23 -35.53
N PHE A 804 114.16 81.59 -34.34
CA PHE A 804 112.67 81.33 -33.71
C PHE A 804 112.21 81.10 -32.09
N ASN A 805 110.89 81.12 -31.50
CA ASN A 805 110.28 80.60 -30.09
C ASN A 805 108.67 80.71 -29.53
N GLY A 806 108.07 80.10 -28.37
CA GLY A 806 106.72 80.39 -27.50
C GLY A 806 105.72 79.36 -26.62
N ILE A 807 104.83 79.70 -25.52
CA ILE A 807 103.70 78.89 -24.65
C ILE A 807 102.73 79.62 -23.50
N LYS A 808 101.64 79.30 -22.59
CA LYS A 808 100.53 78.27 -22.01
C LYS A 808 99.33 78.78 -20.91
N GLY A 809 98.28 78.04 -20.27
CA GLY A 809 97.05 78.50 -19.32
C GLY A 809 96.09 77.60 -18.24
N ARG A 810 94.89 78.01 -17.55
CA ARG A 810 94.01 77.37 -16.34
C ARG A 810 92.35 77.53 -16.06
N ILE A 811 91.62 77.26 -14.84
CA ILE A 811 90.07 77.10 -14.47
C ILE A 811 89.24 78.21 -13.63
N GLY A 812 87.91 78.46 -13.91
CA GLY A 812 86.85 79.13 -13.02
C GLY A 812 85.42 79.38 -13.64
N VAL A 813 84.37 79.88 -12.91
CA VAL A 813 82.98 80.20 -13.43
C VAL A 813 82.35 81.49 -12.82
N ILE A 814 81.75 82.37 -13.65
CA ILE A 814 80.55 83.23 -13.36
C ILE A 814 80.03 83.95 -14.63
N ILE A 815 78.76 84.39 -14.62
CA ILE A 815 78.04 85.08 -15.72
C ILE A 815 78.09 86.62 -15.53
N LYS A 816 78.38 87.42 -16.57
CA LYS A 816 77.49 88.50 -17.08
C LYS A 816 78.00 89.29 -18.30
N ILE A 817 77.01 89.70 -19.12
CA ILE A 817 77.04 90.66 -20.25
C ILE A 817 77.93 90.21 -21.42
#